data_AF-A0A7Z9WB55-F1
#
_entry.id   AF-A0A7Z9WB55-F1
#
_cell.length_a   1.000
_cell.length_b   1.000
_cell.length_c   1.000
_cell.angle_alpha   90.00
_cell.angle_beta   90.00
_cell.angle_gamma   90.00
#
_symmetry.space_group_name_H-M   'P 1'
#
loop_
_entity.id
_entity.type
_entity.pdbx_description
1 polymer ?
#
loop_
_entity_poly.entity_id
_entity_poly.type
_entity_poly.pdbx_seq_one_letter_code
_entity_poly.pdbx_strand_id
1 'polypeptide(L)'
;VSFYPDWFYKHYGISFDEKYYFDPEARIEARMAMDKALYERFGDVGLGDPDPKPNPLITFGMVMLPAIFGCEIVYEKDALPWAIPLNLSRDEVMGLEPPDILNSYPMTEMLKQIDYLKEKYGKVVGDINTTGIQNLALKIRGEQLYIDYFEDPELCHHLLKLCTHVVIELFKFNKKVTGTGARDVTPMCDPTLCVLPNCTIEQISLPTYEKYLLAYENQVADACGPIGIHHCGSVDQVLDGYAKVKNLRFIEVGFGSDVKRTREVFGPDVAVNARINPVLMKNGSPDEIAAEVRRLIDQGAPLDNFSIDTVGLTYGTPDENVKVARRTAAQYGKIAPPETARKEKVKWFGTVSPANKMVTIVKSATREVSIGPGLPFKVIGERINPTGRKALTRVLQKGQMDMVCEEALRQVEAGAHILDVNVGVSGLDEPSLLRMAVKAIQKVTDVPLCLDSAEPEALKAGLQVYDGIALVNSVNGEKEKLEKILPLVRDFNAVVIGLTMNEEGIPKKAEERLQIAAQIVDTASTYGISPDRIIIDPLAMAVSADHKSPKETLRAIRLIKGELGVNVTLGLSNVSFGLPKRGLINSIFLAMAVAEGLDCAIIDPTSEAMRQALLAIDMLRGHDPYCSRYLGAFKGQVSKGVEKGDGEDDLERLKRAVMEGNRKEAKELTQEALKKGMDPQALINKYLIPALNVVGERFEKREIFIPEMMMAAKSMQACMEIINPF
;
A
#
# COMPACT_ATOMS: atom_id res chain seq x y z
N VAL A 1 7.63 -1.19 -27.43
CA VAL A 1 6.80 -2.09 -28.27
C VAL A 1 7.67 -3.25 -28.68
N SER A 2 7.31 -4.47 -28.32
CA SER A 2 7.96 -5.68 -28.80
C SER A 2 6.93 -6.66 -29.38
N PHE A 3 7.39 -7.47 -30.32
CA PHE A 3 6.59 -8.45 -31.03
C PHE A 3 7.10 -9.85 -30.69
N TYR A 4 6.19 -10.80 -30.60
CA TYR A 4 6.52 -12.19 -30.37
C TYR A 4 7.06 -12.83 -31.66
N PRO A 5 7.92 -13.87 -31.60
CA PRO A 5 8.49 -14.53 -32.77
C PRO A 5 7.49 -14.91 -33.87
N ASP A 6 6.27 -15.32 -33.51
CA ASP A 6 5.21 -15.66 -34.48
C ASP A 6 4.86 -14.51 -35.42
N TRP A 7 4.88 -13.27 -34.93
CA TRP A 7 4.63 -12.10 -35.74
C TRP A 7 5.67 -11.97 -36.86
N PHE A 8 6.95 -12.16 -36.53
CA PHE A 8 8.04 -12.07 -37.51
C PHE A 8 8.05 -13.26 -38.47
N TYR A 9 7.83 -14.47 -37.96
CA TYR A 9 7.82 -15.67 -38.79
C TYR A 9 6.66 -15.66 -39.80
N LYS A 10 5.43 -15.34 -39.36
CA LYS A 10 4.26 -15.36 -40.25
C LYS A 10 4.27 -14.23 -41.28
N HIS A 11 4.80 -13.05 -40.93
CA HIS A 11 4.85 -11.92 -41.88
C HIS A 11 6.08 -11.92 -42.78
N TYR A 12 7.25 -12.33 -42.26
CA TYR A 12 8.54 -12.14 -42.93
C TYR A 12 9.39 -13.42 -43.03
N GLY A 13 8.95 -14.55 -42.46
CA GLY A 13 9.68 -15.81 -42.50
C GLY A 13 10.92 -15.85 -41.61
N ILE A 14 11.07 -14.89 -40.68
CA ILE A 14 12.22 -14.82 -39.78
C ILE A 14 12.04 -15.88 -38.67
N SER A 15 12.93 -16.86 -38.63
CA SER A 15 12.86 -18.03 -37.74
C SER A 15 13.62 -17.81 -36.42
N PHE A 16 13.07 -18.36 -35.34
CA PHE A 16 13.68 -18.42 -34.00
C PHE A 16 13.99 -19.88 -33.59
N ASP A 17 14.23 -20.76 -34.56
CA ASP A 17 14.65 -22.13 -34.29
C ASP A 17 16.07 -22.20 -33.66
N GLU A 18 16.55 -23.42 -33.42
CA GLU A 18 17.86 -23.67 -32.82
C GLU A 18 19.00 -22.89 -33.49
N LYS A 19 18.96 -22.73 -34.82
CA LYS A 19 19.99 -22.00 -35.57
C LYS A 19 20.14 -20.56 -35.06
N TYR A 20 19.04 -19.90 -34.71
CA TYR A 20 19.06 -18.53 -34.19
C TYR A 20 19.92 -18.39 -32.91
N TYR A 21 19.93 -19.41 -32.06
CA TYR A 21 20.62 -19.37 -30.77
C TYR A 21 22.07 -19.86 -30.84
N PHE A 22 22.38 -20.74 -31.80
CA PHE A 22 23.72 -21.33 -31.94
C PHE A 22 24.57 -20.78 -33.08
N ASP A 23 23.98 -20.12 -34.07
CA ASP A 23 24.69 -19.46 -35.17
C ASP A 23 24.65 -17.93 -34.99
N PRO A 24 25.77 -17.29 -34.60
CA PRO A 24 25.82 -15.86 -34.34
C PRO A 24 25.57 -15.01 -35.60
N GLU A 25 25.91 -15.51 -36.80
CA GLU A 25 25.66 -14.77 -38.05
C GLU A 25 24.18 -14.81 -38.41
N ALA A 26 23.56 -15.98 -38.33
CA ALA A 26 22.12 -16.12 -38.56
C ALA A 26 21.31 -15.25 -37.58
N ARG A 27 21.77 -15.15 -36.33
CA ARG A 27 21.16 -14.25 -35.34
C ARG A 27 21.26 -12.78 -35.73
N ILE A 28 22.43 -12.33 -36.19
CA ILE A 28 22.67 -10.95 -36.64
C ILE A 28 21.80 -10.64 -37.85
N GLU A 29 21.78 -11.52 -38.85
CA GLU A 29 20.94 -11.40 -40.05
C GLU A 29 19.46 -11.31 -39.68
N ALA A 30 19.00 -12.19 -38.78
CA ALA A 30 17.63 -12.17 -38.29
C ALA A 30 17.30 -10.84 -37.59
N ARG A 31 18.17 -10.30 -36.72
CA ARG A 31 17.90 -8.99 -36.08
C ARG A 31 17.83 -7.86 -37.09
N MET A 32 18.74 -7.82 -38.06
CA MET A 32 18.70 -6.82 -39.12
C MET A 32 17.41 -6.93 -39.95
N ALA A 33 16.99 -8.15 -40.27
CA ALA A 33 15.72 -8.39 -40.96
C ALA A 33 14.51 -7.93 -40.12
N MET A 34 14.54 -8.15 -38.81
CA MET A 34 13.49 -7.69 -37.89
C MET A 34 13.41 -6.16 -37.83
N ASP A 35 14.54 -5.47 -37.71
CA ASP A 35 14.56 -3.99 -37.66
C ASP A 35 14.04 -3.38 -38.97
N LYS A 36 14.41 -3.98 -40.12
CA LYS A 36 13.88 -3.57 -41.41
C LYS A 36 12.39 -3.83 -41.54
N ALA A 37 11.91 -5.00 -41.12
CA ALA A 37 10.49 -5.35 -41.11
C ALA A 37 9.66 -4.38 -40.25
N LEU A 38 10.18 -4.01 -39.07
CA LEU A 38 9.55 -3.03 -38.20
C LEU A 38 9.49 -1.65 -38.85
N TYR A 39 10.56 -1.22 -39.54
CA TYR A 39 10.57 0.05 -40.25
C TYR A 39 9.59 0.09 -41.42
N GLU A 40 9.55 -0.97 -42.23
CA GLU A 40 8.63 -1.08 -43.36
C GLU A 40 7.17 -0.90 -42.96
N ARG A 41 6.79 -1.41 -41.77
CA ARG A 41 5.39 -1.42 -41.32
C ARG A 41 5.02 -0.26 -40.38
N PHE A 42 5.98 0.19 -39.57
CA PHE A 42 5.78 1.12 -38.46
C PHE A 42 6.79 2.27 -38.42
N GLY A 43 7.58 2.48 -39.47
CA GLY A 43 8.55 3.57 -39.55
C GLY A 43 7.91 4.96 -39.36
N ASP A 44 6.63 5.11 -39.74
CA ASP A 44 5.85 6.34 -39.53
C ASP A 44 5.60 6.68 -38.05
N VAL A 45 5.74 5.70 -37.15
CA VAL A 45 5.64 5.88 -35.68
C VAL A 45 6.97 5.59 -34.96
N GLY A 46 8.07 5.58 -35.72
CA GLY A 46 9.44 5.51 -35.22
C GLY A 46 9.82 4.14 -34.64
N LEU A 47 9.38 3.04 -35.26
CA LEU A 47 9.87 1.69 -34.96
C LEU A 47 10.75 1.17 -36.10
N GLY A 48 11.74 0.36 -35.77
CA GLY A 48 12.68 -0.25 -36.71
C GLY A 48 13.78 0.68 -37.22
N ASP A 49 14.59 0.16 -38.13
CA ASP A 49 15.69 0.86 -38.79
C ASP A 49 15.66 0.56 -40.30
N PRO A 50 15.65 1.57 -41.20
CA PRO A 50 15.70 1.36 -42.65
C PRO A 50 17.03 0.80 -43.16
N ASP A 51 18.12 1.00 -42.41
CA ASP A 51 19.48 0.60 -42.79
C ASP A 51 20.21 -0.04 -41.59
N PRO A 52 19.67 -1.16 -41.06
CA PRO A 52 20.18 -1.77 -39.85
C PRO A 52 21.60 -2.28 -40.07
N LYS A 53 22.48 -2.01 -39.10
CA LYS A 53 23.87 -2.48 -39.14
C LYS A 53 24.03 -3.76 -38.31
N PRO A 54 25.01 -4.61 -38.66
CA PRO A 54 25.35 -5.77 -37.86
C PRO A 54 25.54 -5.41 -36.38
N ASN A 55 24.76 -6.07 -35.52
CA ASN A 55 24.83 -5.88 -34.07
C ASN A 55 25.21 -7.21 -33.40
N PRO A 56 26.48 -7.40 -33.00
CA PRO A 56 27.01 -8.67 -32.50
C PRO A 56 26.45 -9.00 -31.10
N LEU A 57 25.18 -9.39 -31.06
CA LEU A 57 24.37 -9.64 -29.88
C LEU A 57 24.57 -11.07 -29.36
N ILE A 58 24.69 -11.20 -28.04
CA ILE A 58 24.46 -12.46 -27.32
C ILE A 58 23.08 -12.44 -26.65
N THR A 59 22.39 -13.58 -26.73
CA THR A 59 21.10 -13.85 -26.08
C THR A 59 20.91 -15.37 -26.09
N PHE A 60 20.21 -15.88 -25.08
CA PHE A 60 19.80 -17.28 -25.05
C PHE A 60 18.42 -17.48 -24.38
N GLY A 61 17.67 -16.39 -24.17
CA GLY A 61 16.40 -16.42 -23.46
C GLY A 61 16.52 -16.99 -22.03
N MET A 62 15.36 -17.31 -21.42
CA MET A 62 15.29 -17.83 -20.06
C MET A 62 15.69 -19.32 -19.92
N VAL A 63 16.35 -19.91 -20.93
CA VAL A 63 16.64 -21.36 -20.98
C VAL A 63 18.10 -21.73 -20.71
N MET A 64 19.03 -20.77 -20.64
CA MET A 64 20.44 -21.05 -20.36
C MET A 64 20.64 -21.78 -19.02
N LEU A 65 20.20 -21.18 -17.91
CA LEU A 65 20.36 -21.80 -16.59
C LEU A 65 19.57 -23.10 -16.47
N PRO A 66 18.29 -23.20 -16.87
CA PRO A 66 17.57 -24.48 -16.87
C PRO A 66 18.34 -25.60 -17.61
N ALA A 67 18.91 -25.30 -18.78
CA ALA A 67 19.65 -26.30 -19.55
C ALA A 67 20.96 -26.74 -18.88
N ILE A 68 21.64 -25.83 -18.16
CA ILE A 68 22.81 -26.18 -17.33
C ILE A 68 22.42 -27.16 -16.20
N PHE A 69 21.21 -27.06 -15.66
CA PHE A 69 20.67 -28.04 -14.71
C PHE A 69 20.17 -29.32 -15.39
N GLY A 70 20.21 -29.41 -16.72
CA GLY A 70 19.82 -30.59 -17.49
C GLY A 70 18.42 -30.53 -18.12
N CYS A 71 17.71 -29.40 -18.04
CA CYS A 71 16.42 -29.27 -18.74
C CYS A 71 16.63 -29.36 -20.27
N GLU A 72 15.80 -30.17 -20.94
CA GLU A 72 15.74 -30.18 -22.40
C GLU A 72 15.20 -28.85 -22.92
N ILE A 73 15.80 -28.32 -23.99
CA ILE A 73 15.34 -27.09 -24.65
C ILE A 73 14.55 -27.46 -25.90
N VAL A 74 13.33 -26.93 -26.00
CA VAL A 74 12.49 -27.00 -27.18
C VAL A 74 12.63 -25.71 -27.99
N TYR A 75 12.92 -25.85 -29.28
CA TYR A 75 13.01 -24.76 -30.24
C TYR A 75 11.88 -24.83 -31.26
N GLU A 76 11.30 -23.68 -31.59
CA GLU A 76 10.28 -23.56 -32.63
C GLU A 76 10.60 -22.36 -33.53
N LYS A 77 10.06 -22.34 -34.74
CA LYS A 77 10.33 -21.25 -35.70
C LYS A 77 9.65 -19.95 -35.30
N ASP A 78 8.49 -20.04 -34.65
CA ASP A 78 7.57 -18.96 -34.30
C ASP A 78 7.37 -18.79 -32.77
N ALA A 79 8.26 -19.34 -31.94
CA ALA A 79 8.22 -19.14 -30.49
C ALA A 79 9.60 -18.89 -29.88
N LEU A 80 9.61 -18.34 -28.67
CA LEU A 80 10.82 -18.29 -27.85
C LEU A 80 11.13 -19.70 -27.31
N PRO A 81 12.41 -20.07 -27.11
CA PRO A 81 12.79 -21.38 -26.63
C PRO A 81 12.25 -21.61 -25.24
N TRP A 82 11.85 -22.85 -24.97
CA TRP A 82 11.30 -23.26 -23.69
C TRP A 82 12.07 -24.44 -23.13
N ALA A 83 12.36 -24.38 -21.83
CA ALA A 83 12.99 -25.48 -21.10
C ALA A 83 11.93 -26.38 -20.45
N ILE A 84 12.00 -27.69 -20.69
CA ILE A 84 11.12 -28.69 -20.07
C ILE A 84 11.52 -28.86 -18.59
N PRO A 85 10.59 -28.73 -17.63
CA PRO A 85 10.91 -28.93 -16.22
C PRO A 85 11.40 -30.36 -15.92
N LEU A 86 12.37 -30.50 -15.02
CA LEU A 86 12.93 -31.79 -14.62
C LEU A 86 12.01 -32.59 -13.69
N ASN A 87 11.24 -31.90 -12.84
CA ASN A 87 10.38 -32.49 -11.81
C ASN A 87 11.15 -33.43 -10.86
N LEU A 88 12.35 -33.03 -10.45
CA LEU A 88 13.21 -33.83 -9.57
C LEU A 88 12.50 -34.15 -8.24
N SER A 89 12.72 -35.35 -7.72
CA SER A 89 12.30 -35.78 -6.38
C SER A 89 13.06 -35.03 -5.27
N ARG A 90 12.60 -35.19 -4.01
CA ARG A 90 13.26 -34.58 -2.86
C ARG A 90 14.74 -34.97 -2.77
N ASP A 91 15.03 -36.26 -2.86
CA ASP A 91 16.39 -36.78 -2.68
C ASP A 91 17.31 -36.32 -3.83
N GLU A 92 16.79 -36.25 -5.05
CA GLU A 92 17.50 -35.68 -6.19
C GLU A 92 17.81 -34.21 -5.99
N VAL A 93 16.85 -33.39 -5.53
CA VAL A 93 17.08 -31.97 -5.24
C VAL A 93 18.10 -31.78 -4.12
N MET A 94 18.00 -32.55 -3.03
CA MET A 94 18.93 -32.46 -1.90
C MET A 94 20.34 -32.95 -2.24
N GLY A 95 20.48 -33.75 -3.29
CA GLY A 95 21.75 -34.21 -3.85
C GLY A 95 22.35 -33.26 -4.89
N LEU A 96 21.68 -32.16 -5.25
CA LEU A 96 22.22 -31.19 -6.22
C LEU A 96 23.38 -30.39 -5.61
N GLU A 97 24.40 -30.17 -6.43
CA GLU A 97 25.48 -29.23 -6.16
C GLU A 97 25.41 -28.05 -7.15
N PRO A 98 25.98 -26.87 -6.79
CA PRO A 98 26.05 -25.75 -7.73
C PRO A 98 26.82 -26.16 -9.01
N PRO A 99 26.22 -26.05 -10.21
CA PRO A 99 26.90 -26.41 -11.44
C PRO A 99 27.96 -25.37 -11.80
N ASP A 100 29.07 -25.82 -12.40
CA ASP A 100 30.05 -24.92 -13.03
C ASP A 100 29.47 -24.38 -14.33
N ILE A 101 28.92 -23.17 -14.27
CA ILE A 101 28.18 -22.60 -15.40
C ILE A 101 29.05 -22.41 -16.64
N LEU A 102 30.35 -22.14 -16.50
CA LEU A 102 31.22 -21.80 -17.63
C LEU A 102 31.70 -23.04 -18.39
N ASN A 103 31.70 -24.20 -17.75
CA ASN A 103 32.10 -25.47 -18.34
C ASN A 103 30.92 -26.38 -18.71
N SER A 104 29.69 -25.88 -18.56
CA SER A 104 28.45 -26.62 -18.84
C SER A 104 27.85 -26.27 -20.21
N TYR A 105 27.23 -27.24 -20.87
CA TYR A 105 26.39 -26.97 -22.04
C TYR A 105 25.10 -26.26 -21.60
N PRO A 106 24.57 -25.27 -22.35
CA PRO A 106 25.06 -24.72 -23.63
C PRO A 106 25.99 -23.51 -23.49
N MET A 107 26.45 -23.18 -22.28
CA MET A 107 27.32 -22.04 -22.03
C MET A 107 28.66 -22.15 -22.75
N THR A 108 29.23 -23.35 -22.85
CA THR A 108 30.46 -23.62 -23.61
C THR A 108 30.36 -23.23 -25.09
N GLU A 109 29.18 -23.40 -25.71
CA GLU A 109 28.94 -22.94 -27.09
C GLU A 109 28.78 -21.43 -27.15
N MET A 110 28.11 -20.82 -26.16
CA MET A 110 27.99 -19.37 -26.08
C MET A 110 29.35 -18.67 -25.93
N LEU A 111 30.29 -19.26 -25.17
CA LEU A 111 31.66 -18.75 -25.07
C LEU A 111 32.38 -18.72 -26.43
N LYS A 112 32.25 -19.79 -27.23
CA LYS A 112 32.81 -19.83 -28.60
C LYS A 112 32.19 -18.75 -29.48
N GLN A 113 30.88 -18.53 -29.37
CA GLN A 113 30.21 -17.45 -30.10
C GLN A 113 30.73 -16.07 -29.69
N ILE A 114 30.96 -15.83 -28.39
CA ILE A 114 31.50 -14.58 -27.88
C ILE A 114 32.89 -14.30 -28.45
N ASP A 115 33.77 -15.30 -28.47
CA ASP A 115 35.12 -15.15 -28.99
C ASP A 115 35.10 -14.85 -30.49
N TYR A 116 34.29 -15.59 -31.26
CA TYR A 116 34.07 -15.34 -32.68
C TYR A 116 33.55 -13.91 -32.95
N LEU A 117 32.54 -13.46 -32.21
CA LEU A 117 31.96 -12.13 -32.37
C LEU A 117 32.99 -11.02 -32.05
N LYS A 118 33.80 -11.20 -31.01
CA LYS A 118 34.88 -10.28 -30.67
C LYS A 118 35.97 -10.24 -31.74
N GLU A 119 36.36 -11.38 -32.29
CA GLU A 119 37.36 -11.45 -33.36
C GLU A 119 36.87 -10.74 -34.63
N LYS A 120 35.63 -11.00 -35.04
CA LYS A 120 35.08 -10.47 -36.29
C LYS A 120 34.64 -9.01 -36.21
N TYR A 121 33.97 -8.61 -35.13
CA TYR A 121 33.34 -7.30 -35.00
C TYR A 121 34.05 -6.36 -34.01
N GLY A 122 35.09 -6.85 -33.31
CA GLY A 122 35.83 -6.09 -32.29
C GLY A 122 35.05 -5.85 -31.00
N LYS A 123 33.81 -6.31 -30.91
CA LYS A 123 32.92 -6.11 -29.75
C LYS A 123 31.82 -7.17 -29.72
N VAL A 124 31.21 -7.31 -28.55
CA VAL A 124 29.99 -8.09 -28.32
C VAL A 124 29.06 -7.27 -27.44
N VAL A 125 27.75 -7.40 -27.63
CA VAL A 125 26.73 -6.68 -26.85
C VAL A 125 25.61 -7.61 -26.42
N GLY A 126 24.75 -7.17 -25.50
CA GLY A 126 23.62 -7.98 -25.00
C GLY A 126 23.98 -8.77 -23.76
N ASP A 127 23.04 -9.57 -23.27
CA ASP A 127 23.22 -10.39 -22.08
C ASP A 127 22.40 -11.66 -22.21
N ILE A 128 22.73 -12.64 -21.37
CA ILE A 128 21.95 -13.86 -21.23
C ILE A 128 21.00 -13.66 -20.06
N ASN A 129 19.71 -13.85 -20.28
CA ASN A 129 18.70 -13.75 -19.23
C ASN A 129 19.02 -14.71 -18.05
N THR A 130 18.92 -14.18 -16.83
CA THR A 130 19.23 -14.91 -15.59
C THR A 130 18.11 -15.82 -15.10
N THR A 131 16.98 -15.89 -15.83
CA THR A 131 15.78 -16.71 -15.53
C THR A 131 15.03 -16.30 -14.26
N GLY A 132 15.70 -15.85 -13.20
CA GLY A 132 15.11 -15.50 -11.90
C GLY A 132 15.05 -16.70 -10.95
N ILE A 133 15.12 -16.44 -9.63
CA ILE A 133 15.37 -17.47 -8.61
C ILE A 133 14.23 -18.50 -8.55
N GLN A 134 12.98 -18.04 -8.37
CA GLN A 134 11.83 -18.94 -8.32
C GLN A 134 11.56 -19.61 -9.66
N ASN A 135 11.69 -18.87 -10.77
CA ASN A 135 11.46 -19.42 -12.10
C ASN A 135 12.41 -20.59 -12.38
N LEU A 136 13.69 -20.45 -12.01
CA LEU A 136 14.67 -21.53 -12.14
C LEU A 136 14.36 -22.70 -11.20
N ALA A 137 14.00 -22.41 -9.94
CA ALA A 137 13.59 -23.45 -8.99
C ALA A 137 12.39 -24.27 -9.49
N LEU A 138 11.41 -23.63 -10.13
CA LEU A 138 10.27 -24.31 -10.76
C LEU A 138 10.67 -25.16 -11.97
N LYS A 139 11.70 -24.77 -12.73
CA LYS A 139 12.23 -25.63 -13.81
C LYS A 139 12.89 -26.89 -13.27
N ILE A 140 13.49 -26.82 -12.08
CA ILE A 140 14.16 -27.97 -11.46
C ILE A 140 13.14 -28.87 -10.74
N ARG A 141 12.31 -28.29 -9.86
CA ARG A 141 11.40 -29.05 -8.97
C ARG A 141 10.01 -29.28 -9.56
N GLY A 142 9.57 -28.45 -10.50
CA GLY A 142 8.19 -28.47 -10.99
C GLY A 142 7.21 -27.82 -10.01
N GLU A 143 5.91 -28.04 -10.25
CA GLU A 143 4.81 -27.45 -9.47
C GLU A 143 4.80 -27.87 -7.99
N GLN A 144 5.43 -29.01 -7.67
CA GLN A 144 5.60 -29.50 -6.30
C GLN A 144 6.31 -28.49 -5.38
N LEU A 145 7.12 -27.58 -5.94
CA LEU A 145 7.75 -26.50 -5.18
C LEU A 145 6.73 -25.67 -4.37
N TYR A 146 5.52 -25.47 -4.89
CA TYR A 146 4.49 -24.70 -4.20
C TYR A 146 3.97 -25.39 -2.95
N ILE A 147 3.90 -26.72 -2.96
CA ILE A 147 3.52 -27.54 -1.82
C ILE A 147 4.68 -27.60 -0.83
N ASP A 148 5.91 -27.72 -1.32
CA ASP A 148 7.12 -27.80 -0.50
C ASP A 148 7.34 -26.53 0.34
N TYR A 149 6.87 -25.35 -0.10
CA TYR A 149 6.89 -24.14 0.73
C TYR A 149 6.15 -24.31 2.08
N PHE A 150 5.24 -25.27 2.18
CA PHE A 150 4.50 -25.57 3.41
C PHE A 150 4.97 -26.87 4.06
N GLU A 151 5.25 -27.90 3.26
CA GLU A 151 5.54 -29.25 3.75
C GLU A 151 7.03 -29.52 3.95
N ASP A 152 7.91 -28.89 3.16
CA ASP A 152 9.36 -29.12 3.20
C ASP A 152 10.18 -27.82 3.02
N PRO A 153 10.19 -26.93 4.04
CA PRO A 153 10.95 -25.68 3.98
C PRO A 153 12.46 -25.87 3.77
N GLU A 154 13.01 -27.00 4.24
CA GLU A 154 14.44 -27.30 4.11
C GLU A 154 14.83 -27.46 2.64
N LEU A 155 14.08 -28.27 1.90
CA LEU A 155 14.26 -28.44 0.45
C LEU A 155 14.18 -27.10 -0.28
N CYS A 156 13.15 -26.30 0.01
CA CYS A 156 12.98 -24.98 -0.62
C CYS A 156 14.21 -24.11 -0.40
N HIS A 157 14.70 -24.00 0.83
CA HIS A 157 15.86 -23.17 1.14
C HIS A 157 17.16 -23.69 0.50
N HIS A 158 17.33 -25.00 0.40
CA HIS A 158 18.46 -25.61 -0.31
C HIS A 158 18.42 -25.25 -1.81
N LEU A 159 17.29 -25.50 -2.48
CA LEU A 159 17.14 -25.25 -3.91
C LEU A 159 17.23 -23.75 -4.26
N LEU A 160 16.55 -22.87 -3.50
CA LEU A 160 16.61 -21.43 -3.74
C LEU A 160 18.03 -20.89 -3.56
N LYS A 161 18.82 -21.44 -2.63
CA LYS A 161 20.23 -21.08 -2.46
C LYS A 161 21.07 -21.44 -3.69
N LEU A 162 20.87 -22.64 -4.26
CA LEU A 162 21.55 -23.06 -5.50
C LEU A 162 21.19 -22.14 -6.67
N CYS A 163 19.89 -21.87 -6.86
CA CYS A 163 19.41 -20.96 -7.90
C CYS A 163 20.01 -19.55 -7.75
N THR A 164 20.06 -19.03 -6.52
CA THR A 164 20.64 -17.71 -6.23
C THR A 164 22.10 -17.62 -6.62
N HIS A 165 22.88 -18.68 -6.32
CA HIS A 165 24.30 -18.73 -6.63
C HIS A 165 24.54 -18.62 -8.14
N VAL A 166 23.89 -19.46 -8.96
CA VAL A 166 24.09 -19.44 -10.42
C VAL A 166 23.56 -18.17 -11.08
N VAL A 167 22.50 -17.56 -10.53
CA VAL A 167 21.97 -16.26 -11.00
C VAL A 167 23.02 -15.16 -10.81
N ILE A 168 23.69 -15.13 -9.65
CA ILE A 168 24.77 -14.17 -9.37
C ILE A 168 25.96 -14.40 -10.31
N GLU A 169 26.36 -15.66 -10.53
CA GLU A 169 27.48 -15.99 -11.41
C GLU A 169 27.21 -15.58 -12.85
N LEU A 170 26.03 -15.91 -13.39
CA LEU A 170 25.66 -15.56 -14.76
C LEU A 170 25.56 -14.04 -14.95
N PHE A 171 24.99 -13.31 -13.98
CA PHE A 171 24.97 -11.85 -14.07
C PHE A 171 26.39 -11.25 -14.06
N LYS A 172 27.27 -11.71 -13.17
CA LYS A 172 28.67 -11.27 -13.13
C LYS A 172 29.40 -11.57 -14.43
N PHE A 173 29.11 -12.72 -15.04
CA PHE A 173 29.60 -13.05 -16.36
C PHE A 173 29.12 -12.04 -17.41
N ASN A 174 27.81 -11.79 -17.52
CA ASN A 174 27.26 -10.82 -18.47
C ASN A 174 27.89 -9.44 -18.30
N LYS A 175 27.96 -8.94 -17.06
CA LYS A 175 28.56 -7.64 -16.72
C LYS A 175 30.04 -7.57 -17.11
N LYS A 176 30.80 -8.66 -16.98
CA LYS A 176 32.20 -8.73 -17.39
C LYS A 176 32.36 -8.74 -18.92
N VAL A 177 31.45 -9.40 -19.64
CA VAL A 177 31.59 -9.61 -21.10
C VAL A 177 31.07 -8.43 -21.90
N THR A 178 29.90 -7.88 -21.55
CA THR A 178 29.20 -6.86 -22.34
C THR A 178 28.88 -5.61 -21.53
N GLY A 179 28.97 -5.67 -20.20
CA GLY A 179 28.58 -4.57 -19.30
C GLY A 179 27.07 -4.45 -19.08
N THR A 180 26.27 -5.41 -19.56
CA THR A 180 24.81 -5.36 -19.47
C THR A 180 24.24 -6.55 -18.68
N GLY A 181 22.98 -6.44 -18.25
CA GLY A 181 22.25 -7.54 -17.60
C GLY A 181 20.73 -7.35 -17.59
N ALA A 182 20.22 -6.55 -18.52
CA ALA A 182 18.81 -6.25 -18.64
C ALA A 182 18.29 -6.25 -20.09
N ARG A 183 19.18 -6.33 -21.10
CA ARG A 183 18.78 -6.18 -22.51
C ARG A 183 17.93 -7.34 -23.01
N ASP A 184 18.15 -8.55 -22.51
CA ASP A 184 17.42 -9.74 -22.94
C ASP A 184 16.02 -9.84 -22.29
N VAL A 185 15.87 -9.32 -21.06
CA VAL A 185 14.62 -9.34 -20.30
C VAL A 185 13.75 -8.12 -20.65
N THR A 186 14.30 -6.93 -20.41
CA THR A 186 13.56 -5.65 -20.46
C THR A 186 14.49 -4.58 -21.03
N PRO A 187 14.56 -4.43 -22.37
CA PRO A 187 15.46 -3.48 -23.03
C PRO A 187 15.09 -2.00 -22.80
N MET A 188 14.01 -1.73 -22.06
CA MET A 188 13.49 -0.40 -21.76
C MET A 188 14.14 0.26 -20.54
N CYS A 189 14.91 -0.48 -19.74
CA CYS A 189 15.57 0.03 -18.53
C CYS A 189 17.07 0.30 -18.74
N ASP A 190 17.74 0.84 -17.71
CA ASP A 190 19.20 0.96 -17.73
C ASP A 190 19.81 -0.43 -17.96
N PRO A 191 20.56 -0.63 -19.06
CA PRO A 191 21.06 -1.93 -19.45
C PRO A 191 22.07 -2.51 -18.46
N THR A 192 22.61 -1.70 -17.53
CA THR A 192 23.61 -2.11 -16.53
C THR A 192 23.00 -2.75 -15.27
N LEU A 193 21.67 -2.66 -15.10
CA LEU A 193 20.96 -3.25 -13.97
C LEU A 193 20.98 -4.77 -14.02
N CYS A 194 20.99 -5.40 -12.85
CA CYS A 194 20.62 -6.81 -12.72
C CYS A 194 19.11 -6.92 -12.62
N VAL A 195 18.44 -7.24 -13.73
CA VAL A 195 17.00 -7.43 -13.73
C VAL A 195 16.67 -8.88 -13.38
N LEU A 196 15.86 -9.08 -12.33
CA LEU A 196 15.34 -10.37 -11.91
C LEU A 196 13.98 -10.62 -12.59
N PRO A 197 13.86 -11.65 -13.44
CA PRO A 197 12.57 -12.08 -13.96
C PRO A 197 11.77 -12.78 -12.85
N ASN A 198 10.67 -12.19 -12.44
CA ASN A 198 9.82 -12.69 -11.35
C ASN A 198 8.41 -13.08 -11.84
N CYS A 199 8.32 -13.63 -13.04
CA CYS A 199 7.04 -13.95 -13.66
C CYS A 199 6.21 -15.00 -12.92
N THR A 200 6.82 -15.88 -12.11
CA THR A 200 6.06 -16.88 -11.34
C THR A 200 5.71 -16.41 -9.92
N ILE A 201 6.21 -15.26 -9.46
CA ILE A 201 5.93 -14.77 -8.10
C ILE A 201 4.45 -14.39 -7.92
N GLU A 202 3.73 -14.08 -9.01
CA GLU A 202 2.28 -13.88 -8.98
C GLU A 202 1.49 -15.12 -8.49
N GLN A 203 2.12 -16.30 -8.50
CA GLN A 203 1.49 -17.58 -8.13
C GLN A 203 1.60 -17.88 -6.62
N ILE A 204 2.23 -17.01 -5.84
CA ILE A 204 2.42 -17.18 -4.40
C ILE A 204 1.98 -15.95 -3.60
N SER A 205 1.63 -16.17 -2.33
CA SER A 205 1.20 -15.09 -1.44
C SER A 205 2.39 -14.21 -0.99
N LEU A 206 2.11 -12.96 -0.62
CA LEU A 206 3.11 -12.07 -0.02
C LEU A 206 3.85 -12.68 1.19
N PRO A 207 3.16 -13.30 2.19
CA PRO A 207 3.87 -13.99 3.27
C PRO A 207 4.80 -15.11 2.79
N THR A 208 4.42 -15.86 1.76
CA THR A 208 5.29 -16.89 1.16
C THR A 208 6.51 -16.26 0.51
N TYR A 209 6.33 -15.20 -0.27
CA TYR A 209 7.43 -14.45 -0.91
C TYR A 209 8.40 -13.89 0.15
N GLU A 210 7.89 -13.22 1.18
CA GLU A 210 8.73 -12.61 2.21
C GLU A 210 9.50 -13.65 3.03
N LYS A 211 8.87 -14.79 3.30
CA LYS A 211 9.48 -15.89 4.06
C LYS A 211 10.58 -16.59 3.27
N TYR A 212 10.34 -16.86 1.98
CA TYR A 212 11.21 -17.75 1.20
C TYR A 212 12.11 -17.04 0.20
N LEU A 213 11.67 -15.98 -0.49
CA LEU A 213 12.40 -15.43 -1.64
C LEU A 213 13.12 -14.12 -1.34
N LEU A 214 12.51 -13.24 -0.54
CA LEU A 214 13.04 -11.89 -0.29
C LEU A 214 14.50 -11.92 0.21
N ALA A 215 14.85 -12.87 1.06
CA ALA A 215 16.21 -13.00 1.58
C ALA A 215 17.24 -13.36 0.50
N TYR A 216 16.85 -14.12 -0.52
CA TYR A 216 17.72 -14.51 -1.62
C TYR A 216 17.81 -13.44 -2.70
N GLU A 217 16.70 -12.77 -3.01
CA GLU A 217 16.75 -11.59 -3.89
C GLU A 217 17.63 -10.48 -3.30
N ASN A 218 17.60 -10.30 -1.97
CA ASN A 218 18.49 -9.38 -1.28
C ASN A 218 19.96 -9.83 -1.33
N GLN A 219 20.26 -11.13 -1.40
CA GLN A 219 21.63 -11.62 -1.65
C GLN A 219 22.09 -11.28 -3.06
N VAL A 220 21.21 -11.40 -4.06
CA VAL A 220 21.51 -10.93 -5.42
C VAL A 220 21.72 -9.41 -5.41
N ALA A 221 20.88 -8.65 -4.71
CA ALA A 221 21.01 -7.21 -4.58
C ALA A 221 22.35 -6.77 -3.97
N ASP A 222 22.79 -7.46 -2.92
CA ASP A 222 24.07 -7.20 -2.27
C ASP A 222 25.26 -7.57 -3.19
N ALA A 223 25.13 -8.60 -4.03
CA ALA A 223 26.19 -9.08 -4.91
C ALA A 223 26.28 -8.38 -6.27
N CYS A 224 25.15 -7.91 -6.80
CA CYS A 224 24.97 -7.52 -8.19
C CYS A 224 24.37 -6.12 -8.39
N GLY A 225 23.90 -5.48 -7.31
CA GLY A 225 23.17 -4.21 -7.36
C GLY A 225 23.85 -3.09 -8.18
N PRO A 226 23.07 -2.17 -8.78
CA PRO A 226 21.63 -1.96 -8.57
C PRO A 226 20.72 -2.98 -9.31
N ILE A 227 19.53 -3.21 -8.77
CA ILE A 227 18.60 -4.27 -9.20
C ILE A 227 17.39 -3.68 -9.93
N GLY A 228 16.87 -4.44 -10.90
CA GLY A 228 15.52 -4.27 -11.42
C GLY A 228 14.67 -5.53 -11.24
N ILE A 229 13.34 -5.40 -11.29
CA ILE A 229 12.42 -6.54 -11.26
C ILE A 229 11.54 -6.50 -12.51
N HIS A 230 11.39 -7.65 -13.15
CA HIS A 230 10.41 -7.86 -14.21
C HIS A 230 9.27 -8.71 -13.69
N HIS A 231 8.05 -8.15 -13.61
CA HIS A 231 6.87 -8.85 -13.12
C HIS A 231 5.81 -8.92 -14.22
N CYS A 232 5.51 -10.14 -14.69
CA CYS A 232 4.66 -10.36 -15.86
C CYS A 232 3.18 -9.98 -15.64
N GLY A 233 2.65 -10.20 -14.42
CA GLY A 233 1.24 -10.00 -14.05
C GLY A 233 0.97 -8.75 -13.21
N SER A 234 -0.15 -8.73 -12.48
CA SER A 234 -0.42 -7.63 -11.55
C SER A 234 0.49 -7.73 -10.32
N VAL A 235 1.25 -6.66 -10.06
CA VAL A 235 2.19 -6.60 -8.93
C VAL A 235 1.49 -6.41 -7.58
N ASP A 236 0.21 -6.05 -7.56
CA ASP A 236 -0.46 -5.47 -6.39
C ASP A 236 -0.35 -6.33 -5.12
N GLN A 237 -0.39 -7.66 -5.28
CA GLN A 237 -0.34 -8.59 -4.15
C GLN A 237 1.04 -8.69 -3.52
N VAL A 238 2.12 -8.42 -4.26
CA VAL A 238 3.51 -8.60 -3.83
C VAL A 238 4.30 -7.29 -3.76
N LEU A 239 3.67 -6.17 -4.14
CA LEU A 239 4.27 -4.84 -4.23
C LEU A 239 4.99 -4.41 -2.94
N ASP A 240 4.35 -4.60 -1.78
CA ASP A 240 4.94 -4.25 -0.47
C ASP A 240 6.15 -5.12 -0.11
N GLY A 241 6.20 -6.33 -0.67
CA GLY A 241 7.36 -7.22 -0.56
C GLY A 241 8.53 -6.71 -1.41
N TYR A 242 8.26 -6.31 -2.66
CA TYR A 242 9.28 -5.73 -3.53
C TYR A 242 9.84 -4.41 -3.02
N ALA A 243 9.07 -3.62 -2.27
CA ALA A 243 9.56 -2.43 -1.57
C ALA A 243 10.69 -2.73 -0.55
N LYS A 244 10.82 -3.99 -0.12
CA LYS A 244 11.87 -4.45 0.80
C LYS A 244 13.12 -4.98 0.08
N VAL A 245 13.11 -5.03 -1.25
CA VAL A 245 14.28 -5.43 -2.05
C VAL A 245 15.30 -4.30 -2.06
N LYS A 246 16.52 -4.59 -1.60
CA LYS A 246 17.61 -3.63 -1.53
C LYS A 246 18.02 -3.15 -2.93
N ASN A 247 18.44 -1.89 -3.03
CA ASN A 247 19.01 -1.30 -4.24
C ASN A 247 18.12 -1.44 -5.49
N LEU A 248 16.80 -1.56 -5.33
CA LEU A 248 15.86 -1.59 -6.42
C LEU A 248 15.84 -0.22 -7.12
N ARG A 249 16.03 -0.21 -8.44
CA ARG A 249 16.08 1.00 -9.28
C ARG A 249 15.15 0.92 -10.49
N PHE A 250 14.58 -0.25 -10.76
CA PHE A 250 13.63 -0.45 -11.85
C PHE A 250 12.60 -1.51 -11.48
N ILE A 251 11.36 -1.30 -11.90
CA ILE A 251 10.33 -2.33 -11.89
C ILE A 251 9.49 -2.25 -13.16
N GLU A 252 9.32 -3.40 -13.81
CA GLU A 252 8.31 -3.60 -14.83
C GLU A 252 7.10 -4.31 -14.22
N VAL A 253 5.92 -3.74 -14.42
CA VAL A 253 4.65 -4.24 -13.89
C VAL A 253 3.70 -4.61 -15.03
N GLY A 254 3.06 -5.76 -14.90
CA GLY A 254 2.11 -6.27 -15.87
C GLY A 254 0.78 -5.52 -15.87
N PHE A 255 -0.05 -5.87 -16.85
CA PHE A 255 -1.38 -5.29 -17.00
C PHE A 255 -2.26 -5.58 -15.76
N GLY A 256 -3.17 -4.65 -15.45
CA GLY A 256 -4.04 -4.76 -14.27
C GLY A 256 -3.37 -4.37 -12.95
N SER A 257 -2.09 -4.00 -12.94
CA SER A 257 -1.43 -3.39 -11.78
C SER A 257 -1.98 -2.00 -11.50
N ASP A 258 -2.05 -1.62 -10.22
CA ASP A 258 -2.22 -0.24 -9.79
C ASP A 258 -0.91 0.53 -9.99
N VAL A 259 -0.77 1.15 -11.16
CA VAL A 259 0.42 1.92 -11.54
C VAL A 259 0.63 3.11 -10.61
N LYS A 260 -0.45 3.75 -10.16
CA LYS A 260 -0.36 4.89 -9.26
C LYS A 260 0.19 4.45 -7.91
N ARG A 261 -0.37 3.38 -7.32
CA ARG A 261 0.17 2.79 -6.08
C ARG A 261 1.63 2.35 -6.27
N THR A 262 1.97 1.77 -7.41
CA THR A 262 3.36 1.38 -7.71
C THR A 262 4.30 2.59 -7.65
N ARG A 263 3.92 3.73 -8.23
CA ARG A 263 4.69 4.98 -8.14
C ARG A 263 4.75 5.51 -6.71
N GLU A 264 3.65 5.45 -5.96
CA GLU A 264 3.58 5.89 -4.56
C GLU A 264 4.50 5.06 -3.65
N VAL A 265 4.56 3.74 -3.84
CA VAL A 265 5.36 2.82 -3.02
C VAL A 265 6.86 3.04 -3.26
N PHE A 266 7.29 3.15 -4.52
CA PHE A 266 8.72 3.22 -4.84
C PHE A 266 9.28 4.64 -4.97
N GLY A 267 8.42 5.64 -5.15
CA GLY A 267 8.83 7.02 -5.37
C GLY A 267 9.56 7.24 -6.71
N PRO A 268 10.18 8.42 -6.90
CA PRO A 268 10.80 8.82 -8.17
C PRO A 268 12.11 8.09 -8.48
N ASP A 269 12.75 7.53 -7.45
CA ASP A 269 14.07 6.88 -7.51
C ASP A 269 14.06 5.51 -8.20
N VAL A 270 12.89 4.91 -8.36
CA VAL A 270 12.68 3.63 -9.04
C VAL A 270 11.93 3.89 -10.33
N ALA A 271 12.55 3.49 -11.43
CA ALA A 271 11.96 3.56 -12.75
C ALA A 271 10.80 2.57 -12.84
N VAL A 272 9.62 3.02 -13.27
CA VAL A 272 8.44 2.15 -13.41
C VAL A 272 8.09 2.01 -14.90
N ASN A 273 8.05 0.78 -15.37
CA ASN A 273 7.57 0.44 -16.72
C ASN A 273 6.22 -0.28 -16.62
N ALA A 274 5.17 0.32 -17.16
CA ALA A 274 3.81 -0.23 -17.11
C ALA A 274 3.41 -0.85 -18.45
N ARG A 275 2.84 -2.06 -18.38
CA ARG A 275 2.46 -2.83 -19.58
C ARG A 275 1.01 -2.62 -19.99
N ILE A 276 0.78 -2.38 -21.28
CA ILE A 276 -0.56 -2.42 -21.88
C ILE A 276 -1.01 -3.87 -22.05
N ASN A 277 -2.28 -4.15 -21.75
CA ASN A 277 -2.86 -5.49 -21.92
C ASN A 277 -2.71 -6.01 -23.37
N PRO A 278 -2.03 -7.15 -23.61
CA PRO A 278 -1.82 -7.69 -24.95
C PRO A 278 -3.13 -8.16 -25.63
N VAL A 279 -4.12 -8.60 -24.84
CA VAL A 279 -5.46 -8.95 -25.35
C VAL A 279 -6.16 -7.70 -25.87
N LEU A 280 -6.03 -6.58 -25.14
CA LEU A 280 -6.55 -5.30 -25.59
C LEU A 280 -5.85 -4.86 -26.89
N MET A 281 -4.52 -4.97 -26.96
CA MET A 281 -3.77 -4.65 -28.19
C MET A 281 -4.23 -5.47 -29.40
N LYS A 282 -4.61 -6.74 -29.21
CA LYS A 282 -5.05 -7.63 -30.30
C LYS A 282 -6.51 -7.42 -30.69
N ASN A 283 -7.41 -7.27 -29.71
CA ASN A 283 -8.86 -7.33 -29.93
C ASN A 283 -9.59 -6.00 -29.73
N GLY A 284 -8.95 -5.02 -29.08
CA GLY A 284 -9.52 -3.72 -28.80
C GLY A 284 -9.54 -2.81 -30.03
N SER A 285 -10.43 -1.83 -29.98
CA SER A 285 -10.48 -0.73 -30.95
C SER A 285 -9.34 0.28 -30.71
N PRO A 286 -8.92 1.02 -31.75
CA PRO A 286 -7.99 2.15 -31.62
C PRO A 286 -8.32 3.11 -30.46
N ASP A 287 -9.60 3.44 -30.27
CA ASP A 287 -10.03 4.36 -29.22
C ASP A 287 -9.80 3.79 -27.82
N GLU A 288 -10.01 2.49 -27.62
CA GLU A 288 -9.73 1.82 -26.35
C GLU A 288 -8.22 1.76 -26.08
N ILE A 289 -7.39 1.55 -27.11
CA ILE A 289 -5.92 1.62 -26.97
C ILE A 289 -5.49 3.03 -26.53
N ALA A 290 -6.02 4.06 -27.20
CA ALA A 290 -5.71 5.45 -26.87
C ALA A 290 -6.19 5.82 -25.46
N ALA A 291 -7.34 5.30 -25.02
CA ALA A 291 -7.84 5.47 -23.66
C ALA A 291 -6.91 4.80 -22.63
N GLU A 292 -6.46 3.58 -22.90
CA GLU A 292 -5.57 2.85 -21.99
C GLU A 292 -4.19 3.52 -21.87
N VAL A 293 -3.61 3.97 -22.99
CA VAL A 293 -2.34 4.70 -22.95
C VAL A 293 -2.46 5.99 -22.15
N ARG A 294 -3.56 6.75 -22.32
CA ARG A 294 -3.82 7.95 -21.51
C ARG A 294 -3.97 7.63 -20.04
N ARG A 295 -4.70 6.56 -19.71
CA ARG A 295 -4.87 6.09 -18.33
C ARG A 295 -3.51 5.77 -17.69
N LEU A 296 -2.63 5.06 -18.39
CA LEU A 296 -1.29 4.72 -17.89
C LEU A 296 -0.41 5.96 -17.73
N ILE A 297 -0.50 6.93 -18.65
CA ILE A 297 0.19 8.23 -18.51
C ILE A 297 -0.29 8.97 -17.26
N ASP A 298 -1.61 9.06 -17.08
CA ASP A 298 -2.21 9.78 -15.94
C ASP A 298 -1.82 9.12 -14.60
N GLN A 299 -1.79 7.78 -14.55
CA GLN A 299 -1.39 7.03 -13.35
C GLN A 299 0.12 6.99 -13.12
N GLY A 300 0.92 7.08 -14.18
CA GLY A 300 2.38 7.05 -14.12
C GLY A 300 3.01 8.38 -13.73
N ALA A 301 2.24 9.48 -13.75
CA ALA A 301 2.74 10.82 -13.44
C ALA A 301 3.34 10.92 -12.02
N PRO A 302 4.42 11.69 -11.80
CA PRO A 302 5.20 12.40 -12.83
C PRO A 302 5.93 11.43 -13.76
N LEU A 303 6.03 11.78 -15.04
CA LEU A 303 6.54 10.86 -16.08
C LEU A 303 8.07 10.75 -16.09
N ASP A 304 8.77 11.56 -15.29
CA ASP A 304 10.19 11.40 -15.03
C ASP A 304 10.44 10.02 -14.42
N ASN A 305 11.21 9.20 -15.14
CA ASN A 305 11.50 7.81 -14.77
C ASN A 305 10.27 6.85 -14.88
N PHE A 306 9.37 7.12 -15.84
CA PHE A 306 8.24 6.24 -16.17
C PHE A 306 8.23 5.88 -17.66
N SER A 307 7.87 4.64 -17.98
CA SER A 307 7.67 4.19 -19.36
C SER A 307 6.43 3.31 -19.49
N ILE A 308 5.91 3.24 -20.72
CA ILE A 308 4.82 2.35 -21.09
C ILE A 308 5.32 1.44 -22.21
N ASP A 309 4.98 0.16 -22.12
CA ASP A 309 5.30 -0.79 -23.17
C ASP A 309 4.14 -1.70 -23.59
N THR A 310 4.44 -2.43 -24.65
CA THR A 310 3.69 -3.60 -25.08
C THR A 310 4.72 -4.69 -25.25
N VAL A 311 4.45 -5.86 -24.67
CA VAL A 311 5.35 -7.02 -24.77
C VAL A 311 4.65 -8.17 -25.46
N GLY A 312 5.36 -8.81 -26.40
CA GLY A 312 4.92 -10.06 -27.03
C GLY A 312 3.68 -9.91 -27.92
N LEU A 313 3.58 -8.84 -28.70
CA LEU A 313 2.50 -8.70 -29.68
C LEU A 313 2.59 -9.82 -30.73
N THR A 314 1.57 -10.67 -30.76
CA THR A 314 1.46 -11.87 -31.59
C THR A 314 0.97 -11.53 -33.01
N TYR A 315 1.11 -12.47 -33.93
CA TYR A 315 0.44 -12.41 -35.22
C TYR A 315 -1.07 -12.13 -35.07
N GLY A 316 -1.58 -11.25 -35.95
CA GLY A 316 -2.97 -10.80 -35.95
C GLY A 316 -3.23 -9.56 -35.07
N THR A 317 -2.26 -9.04 -34.32
CA THR A 317 -2.39 -7.71 -33.71
C THR A 317 -2.51 -6.65 -34.80
N PRO A 318 -3.59 -5.83 -34.82
CA PRO A 318 -3.78 -4.79 -35.83
C PRO A 318 -2.66 -3.74 -35.80
N ASP A 319 -2.14 -3.37 -36.98
CA ASP A 319 -1.09 -2.35 -37.07
C ASP A 319 -1.53 -1.01 -36.52
N GLU A 320 -2.79 -0.64 -36.76
CA GLU A 320 -3.31 0.64 -36.29
C GLU A 320 -3.32 0.70 -34.76
N ASN A 321 -3.54 -0.42 -34.06
CA ASN A 321 -3.47 -0.44 -32.59
C ASN A 321 -2.04 -0.13 -32.11
N VAL A 322 -1.01 -0.67 -32.77
CA VAL A 322 0.39 -0.36 -32.48
C VAL A 322 0.69 1.12 -32.75
N LYS A 323 0.26 1.62 -33.90
CA LYS A 323 0.48 3.01 -34.32
C LYS A 323 -0.22 3.99 -33.38
N VAL A 324 -1.45 3.71 -32.98
CA VAL A 324 -2.22 4.51 -32.04
C VAL A 324 -1.55 4.53 -30.67
N ALA A 325 -1.14 3.38 -30.14
CA ALA A 325 -0.43 3.35 -28.86
C ALA A 325 0.80 4.28 -28.86
N ARG A 326 1.61 4.22 -29.94
CA ARG A 326 2.79 5.07 -30.12
C ARG A 326 2.44 6.55 -30.30
N ARG A 327 1.47 6.88 -31.17
CA ARG A 327 1.03 8.27 -31.43
C ARG A 327 0.44 8.91 -30.18
N THR A 328 -0.42 8.18 -29.45
CA THR A 328 -1.00 8.64 -28.19
C THR A 328 0.10 8.85 -27.14
N ALA A 329 1.04 7.91 -26.99
CA ALA A 329 2.16 8.09 -26.06
C ALA A 329 3.02 9.32 -26.42
N ALA A 330 3.32 9.55 -27.70
CA ALA A 330 4.07 10.73 -28.15
C ALA A 330 3.30 12.05 -27.95
N GLN A 331 1.97 12.02 -28.11
CA GLN A 331 1.13 13.20 -27.99
C GLN A 331 0.92 13.61 -26.51
N TYR A 332 0.66 12.64 -25.64
CA TYR A 332 0.24 12.88 -24.26
C TYR A 332 1.34 12.63 -23.22
N GLY A 333 2.30 11.75 -23.51
CA GLY A 333 3.39 11.38 -22.61
C GLY A 333 4.56 12.37 -22.62
N LYS A 334 4.26 13.68 -22.60
CA LYS A 334 5.27 14.73 -22.67
C LYS A 334 5.89 14.95 -21.30
N ILE A 335 7.18 14.68 -21.20
CA ILE A 335 7.99 15.01 -20.02
C ILE A 335 8.34 16.50 -20.12
N ALA A 336 8.07 17.27 -19.06
CA ALA A 336 8.46 18.67 -19.03
C ALA A 336 10.00 18.74 -19.11
N PRO A 337 10.59 19.62 -19.94
CA PRO A 337 12.04 19.78 -19.94
C PRO A 337 12.50 20.15 -18.52
N PRO A 338 13.64 19.60 -18.04
CA PRO A 338 14.15 19.98 -16.73
C PRO A 338 14.37 21.50 -16.73
N GLU A 339 13.61 22.23 -15.91
CA GLU A 339 13.80 23.68 -15.77
C GLU A 339 15.25 23.93 -15.34
N THR A 340 16.06 24.48 -16.24
CA THR A 340 17.34 25.10 -15.88
C THR A 340 17.08 26.20 -14.86
N ALA A 341 17.45 25.93 -13.62
CA ALA A 341 17.77 26.91 -12.59
C ALA A 341 16.81 28.12 -12.48
N ARG A 342 15.62 27.91 -11.90
CA ARG A 342 14.98 29.01 -11.14
C ARG A 342 15.81 29.26 -9.87
N LYS A 343 16.66 30.28 -9.97
CA LYS A 343 17.17 31.02 -8.82
C LYS A 343 16.00 31.72 -8.13
N GLU A 344 15.29 31.02 -7.28
CA GLU A 344 14.71 31.64 -6.09
C GLU A 344 15.12 30.80 -4.89
N LYS A 345 15.85 31.44 -3.97
CA LYS A 345 16.25 30.85 -2.69
C LYS A 345 15.01 30.70 -1.82
N VAL A 346 14.21 29.66 -2.08
CA VAL A 346 13.40 29.07 -1.02
C VAL A 346 14.29 28.05 -0.34
N LYS A 347 14.72 28.36 0.89
CA LYS A 347 15.43 27.40 1.73
C LYS A 347 14.48 26.23 2.01
N TRP A 348 14.60 25.17 1.21
CA TRP A 348 14.03 23.88 1.53
C TRP A 348 14.98 23.18 2.50
N PHE A 349 14.70 23.29 3.79
CA PHE A 349 15.23 22.38 4.80
C PHE A 349 14.14 21.35 5.11
N GLY A 350 14.41 20.08 4.83
CA GLY A 350 13.64 18.95 5.34
C GLY A 350 13.06 18.04 4.27
N THR A 351 13.88 17.16 3.71
CA THR A 351 13.44 15.84 3.25
C THR A 351 12.63 15.16 4.35
N VAL A 352 11.32 15.02 4.18
CA VAL A 352 10.56 14.04 4.95
C VAL A 352 10.63 12.72 4.18
N SER A 353 11.52 11.85 4.66
CA SER A 353 11.66 10.47 4.23
C SER A 353 10.30 9.75 4.25
N PRO A 354 9.97 8.85 3.31
CA PRO A 354 8.83 7.94 3.43
C PRO A 354 9.19 6.81 4.42
N ALA A 355 9.34 7.22 5.68
CA ALA A 355 9.41 6.39 6.87
C ALA A 355 8.94 7.15 8.12
N ASN A 356 8.40 8.36 7.99
CA ASN A 356 7.76 9.05 9.11
C ASN A 356 6.25 8.97 8.99
N LYS A 357 5.69 8.09 9.84
CA LYS A 357 4.37 8.22 10.47
C LYS A 357 3.85 9.67 10.39
N MET A 358 2.97 10.03 9.44
CA MET A 358 2.29 11.33 9.48
C MET A 358 1.28 11.30 10.64
N VAL A 359 1.81 11.47 11.85
CA VAL A 359 1.07 11.32 13.09
C VAL A 359 1.08 12.66 13.80
N THR A 360 -0.08 13.29 13.83
CA THR A 360 -0.33 14.47 14.63
C THR A 360 -0.55 14.06 16.08
N ILE A 361 0.15 14.71 17.00
CA ILE A 361 0.04 14.45 18.43
C ILE A 361 -0.55 15.67 19.13
N VAL A 362 -1.65 15.47 19.85
CA VAL A 362 -2.23 16.44 20.79
C VAL A 362 -2.21 15.85 22.19
N LYS A 363 -2.04 16.70 23.21
CA LYS A 363 -1.81 16.25 24.59
C LYS A 363 -2.58 17.12 25.57
N SER A 364 -3.11 16.50 26.61
CA SER A 364 -3.40 17.17 27.88
C SER A 364 -2.21 17.00 28.84
N ALA A 365 -2.37 17.38 30.10
CA ALA A 365 -1.40 17.16 31.16
C ALA A 365 -1.02 15.68 31.34
N THR A 366 -1.96 14.74 31.13
CA THR A 366 -1.77 13.31 31.46
C THR A 366 -2.08 12.35 30.32
N ARG A 367 -2.62 12.82 29.19
CA ARG A 367 -3.05 11.98 28.08
C ARG A 367 -2.54 12.48 26.75
N GLU A 368 -2.08 11.55 25.94
CA GLU A 368 -1.66 11.79 24.56
C GLU A 368 -2.67 11.14 23.60
N VAL A 369 -3.01 11.86 22.53
CA VAL A 369 -3.84 11.36 21.44
C VAL A 369 -3.10 11.53 20.12
N SER A 370 -2.93 10.42 19.41
CA SER A 370 -2.29 10.36 18.10
C SER A 370 -3.35 10.24 17.00
N ILE A 371 -3.27 11.09 15.98
CA ILE A 371 -4.10 11.11 14.77
C ILE A 371 -3.19 10.82 13.58
N GLY A 372 -3.58 9.89 12.71
CA GLY A 372 -2.77 9.57 11.54
C GLY A 372 -3.22 8.32 10.79
N PRO A 373 -2.60 8.04 9.62
CA PRO A 373 -2.94 6.89 8.79
C PRO A 373 -2.63 5.58 9.53
N GLY A 374 -3.51 4.59 9.39
CA GLY A 374 -3.37 3.27 10.03
C GLY A 374 -3.65 3.24 11.54
N LEU A 375 -4.06 4.36 12.15
CA LEU A 375 -4.50 4.41 13.55
C LEU A 375 -6.04 4.31 13.65
N PRO A 376 -6.59 3.86 14.81
CA PRO A 376 -8.03 3.91 15.06
C PRO A 376 -8.58 5.34 14.93
N PHE A 377 -9.77 5.46 14.34
CA PHE A 377 -10.36 6.77 14.02
C PHE A 377 -10.56 7.63 15.27
N LYS A 378 -10.19 8.92 15.21
CA LYS A 378 -10.30 9.83 16.37
C LYS A 378 -11.52 10.71 16.28
N VAL A 379 -12.21 10.81 17.40
CA VAL A 379 -13.44 11.59 17.57
C VAL A 379 -13.13 12.88 18.31
N ILE A 380 -13.45 14.01 17.68
CA ILE A 380 -13.45 15.33 18.31
C ILE A 380 -14.92 15.65 18.66
N GLY A 381 -15.23 15.75 19.94
CA GLY A 381 -16.60 15.95 20.42
C GLY A 381 -17.09 17.38 20.23
N GLU A 382 -18.18 17.58 19.47
CA GLU A 382 -18.66 18.90 19.02
C GLU A 382 -19.62 19.63 19.99
N ARG A 383 -20.03 19.00 21.10
CA ARG A 383 -21.22 19.47 21.83
C ARG A 383 -20.97 20.71 22.70
N ILE A 384 -19.73 21.05 23.05
CA ILE A 384 -19.42 22.29 23.78
C ILE A 384 -19.40 23.44 22.77
N ASN A 385 -20.60 23.79 22.30
CA ASN A 385 -20.83 24.87 21.36
C ASN A 385 -22.22 25.48 21.65
N PRO A 386 -22.31 26.78 22.04
CA PRO A 386 -23.57 27.41 22.40
C PRO A 386 -24.50 27.66 21.20
N THR A 387 -24.04 27.52 19.97
CA THR A 387 -24.82 27.76 18.76
C THR A 387 -26.08 26.86 18.74
N GLY A 388 -27.26 27.49 18.74
CA GLY A 388 -28.55 26.78 18.79
C GLY A 388 -28.89 26.14 20.16
N ARG A 389 -28.04 26.26 21.18
CA ARG A 389 -28.20 25.64 22.51
C ARG A 389 -28.51 26.67 23.60
N LYS A 390 -29.75 27.15 23.64
CA LYS A 390 -30.24 28.19 24.58
C LYS A 390 -29.83 27.99 26.04
N ALA A 391 -29.81 26.74 26.53
CA ALA A 391 -29.43 26.44 27.91
C ALA A 391 -27.93 26.72 28.17
N LEU A 392 -27.05 26.26 27.28
CA LEU A 392 -25.61 26.47 27.36
C LEU A 392 -25.26 27.96 27.20
N THR A 393 -25.93 28.66 26.26
CA THR A 393 -25.79 30.12 26.10
C THR A 393 -26.08 30.87 27.41
N ARG A 394 -27.16 30.54 28.11
CA ARG A 394 -27.54 31.21 29.38
C ARG A 394 -26.54 30.97 30.50
N VAL A 395 -25.94 29.78 30.54
CA VAL A 395 -24.95 29.41 31.56
C VAL A 395 -23.64 30.16 31.31
N LEU A 396 -23.18 30.23 30.05
CA LEU A 396 -22.00 31.02 29.65
C LEU A 396 -22.19 32.52 29.89
N GLN A 397 -23.39 33.07 29.63
CA GLN A 397 -23.74 34.48 29.94
C GLN A 397 -23.59 34.83 31.43
N LYS A 398 -23.70 33.84 32.32
CA LYS A 398 -23.54 34.02 33.77
C LYS A 398 -22.12 33.70 34.26
N GLY A 399 -21.18 33.38 33.34
CA GLY A 399 -19.83 32.93 33.69
C GLY A 399 -19.78 31.59 34.42
N GLN A 400 -20.86 30.79 34.34
CA GLN A 400 -20.96 29.49 35.00
C GLN A 400 -20.40 28.40 34.07
N MET A 401 -19.68 27.42 34.63
CA MET A 401 -18.99 26.37 33.85
C MET A 401 -19.53 24.96 34.12
N ASP A 402 -20.49 24.79 35.03
CA ASP A 402 -20.99 23.47 35.43
C ASP A 402 -21.53 22.67 34.23
N MET A 403 -22.38 23.29 33.39
CA MET A 403 -22.91 22.63 32.19
C MET A 403 -21.84 22.36 31.13
N VAL A 404 -20.76 23.15 31.08
CA VAL A 404 -19.61 22.92 30.20
C VAL A 404 -18.86 21.66 30.66
N CYS A 405 -18.62 21.54 31.98
CA CYS A 405 -17.99 20.36 32.58
C CYS A 405 -18.85 19.09 32.42
N GLU A 406 -20.17 19.20 32.63
CA GLU A 406 -21.10 18.08 32.42
C GLU A 406 -21.07 17.58 30.96
N GLU A 407 -21.07 18.51 30.00
CA GLU A 407 -21.00 18.15 28.59
C GLU A 407 -19.64 17.56 28.20
N ALA A 408 -18.54 18.04 28.79
CA ALA A 408 -17.22 17.46 28.61
C ALA A 408 -17.19 15.99 29.07
N LEU A 409 -17.62 15.72 30.30
CA LEU A 409 -17.68 14.37 30.87
C LEU A 409 -18.56 13.43 30.04
N ARG A 410 -19.75 13.91 29.66
CA ARG A 410 -20.70 13.12 28.87
C ARG A 410 -20.14 12.71 27.51
N GLN A 411 -19.42 13.61 26.83
CA GLN A 411 -18.82 13.31 25.54
C GLN A 411 -17.66 12.32 25.66
N VAL A 412 -16.85 12.44 26.71
CA VAL A 412 -15.74 11.51 26.99
C VAL A 412 -16.26 10.12 27.30
N GLU A 413 -17.29 10.00 28.13
CA GLU A 413 -17.97 8.73 28.41
C GLU A 413 -18.55 8.11 27.13
N ALA A 414 -19.02 8.95 26.20
CA ALA A 414 -19.54 8.51 24.90
C ALA A 414 -18.44 8.20 23.84
N GLY A 415 -17.16 8.32 24.19
CA GLY A 415 -16.03 7.94 23.33
C GLY A 415 -15.32 9.09 22.61
N ALA A 416 -15.50 10.34 23.02
CA ALA A 416 -14.70 11.46 22.53
C ALA A 416 -13.22 11.28 22.93
N HIS A 417 -12.33 11.47 21.96
CA HIS A 417 -10.88 11.42 22.19
C HIS A 417 -10.31 12.81 22.44
N ILE A 418 -10.92 13.83 21.83
CA ILE A 418 -10.60 15.26 21.94
C ILE A 418 -11.94 15.99 22.11
N LEU A 419 -11.97 17.12 22.79
CA LEU A 419 -13.18 17.96 22.90
C LEU A 419 -13.00 19.27 22.17
N ASP A 420 -13.90 19.58 21.25
CA ASP A 420 -14.01 20.90 20.63
C ASP A 420 -14.74 21.85 21.59
N VAL A 421 -14.13 23.01 21.86
CA VAL A 421 -14.56 23.97 22.87
C VAL A 421 -14.77 25.32 22.20
N ASN A 422 -16.03 25.56 21.84
CA ASN A 422 -16.51 26.85 21.37
C ASN A 422 -17.36 27.51 22.45
N VAL A 423 -17.02 28.75 22.81
CA VAL A 423 -17.78 29.55 23.79
C VAL A 423 -18.31 30.86 23.20
N GLY A 424 -18.27 30.97 21.86
CA GLY A 424 -18.68 32.16 21.12
C GLY A 424 -20.14 32.48 21.37
N VAL A 425 -20.41 33.55 22.10
CA VAL A 425 -21.74 34.10 22.31
C VAL A 425 -21.69 35.59 22.01
N SER A 426 -22.53 36.03 21.07
CA SER A 426 -22.60 37.43 20.66
C SER A 426 -22.77 38.36 21.87
N GLY A 427 -21.89 39.35 21.98
CA GLY A 427 -21.90 40.38 23.03
C GLY A 427 -21.20 40.00 24.33
N LEU A 428 -20.55 38.84 24.42
CA LEU A 428 -19.72 38.46 25.57
C LEU A 428 -18.21 38.59 25.28
N ASP A 429 -17.43 38.68 26.35
CA ASP A 429 -15.96 38.61 26.31
C ASP A 429 -15.52 37.15 26.09
N GLU A 430 -15.36 36.78 24.82
CA GLU A 430 -14.96 35.45 24.40
C GLU A 430 -13.57 35.03 24.93
N PRO A 431 -12.54 35.90 24.92
CA PRO A 431 -11.24 35.56 25.53
C PRO A 431 -11.32 35.18 27.01
N SER A 432 -12.07 35.94 27.82
CA SER A 432 -12.26 35.63 29.23
C SER A 432 -12.99 34.30 29.42
N LEU A 433 -14.07 34.08 28.65
CA LEU A 433 -14.87 32.86 28.73
C LEU A 433 -14.10 31.62 28.29
N LEU A 434 -13.34 31.68 27.20
CA LEU A 434 -12.58 30.52 26.70
C LEU A 434 -11.50 30.12 27.71
N ARG A 435 -10.83 31.11 28.31
CA ARG A 435 -9.88 30.90 29.41
C ARG A 435 -10.53 30.21 30.62
N MET A 436 -11.74 30.63 31.00
CA MET A 436 -12.49 30.01 32.10
C MET A 436 -12.91 28.57 31.77
N ALA A 437 -13.42 28.34 30.55
CA ALA A 437 -13.85 27.03 30.09
C ALA A 437 -12.69 26.02 30.04
N VAL A 438 -11.55 26.40 29.46
CA VAL A 438 -10.34 25.55 29.42
C VAL A 438 -9.92 25.13 30.82
N LYS A 439 -9.83 26.07 31.77
CA LYS A 439 -9.49 25.77 33.17
C LYS A 439 -10.51 24.88 33.86
N ALA A 440 -11.79 25.00 33.53
CA ALA A 440 -12.84 24.19 34.13
C ALA A 440 -12.83 22.76 33.59
N ILE A 441 -12.71 22.59 32.26
CA ILE A 441 -12.70 21.28 31.59
C ILE A 441 -11.48 20.44 32.02
N GLN A 442 -10.29 21.05 32.07
CA GLN A 442 -9.07 20.36 32.51
C GLN A 442 -9.13 19.81 33.95
N LYS A 443 -10.04 20.31 34.80
CA LYS A 443 -10.22 19.80 36.17
C LYS A 443 -11.08 18.53 36.22
N VAL A 444 -11.87 18.26 35.19
CA VAL A 444 -12.86 17.16 35.19
C VAL A 444 -12.52 16.04 34.22
N THR A 445 -11.66 16.29 33.23
CA THR A 445 -11.24 15.27 32.26
C THR A 445 -9.80 15.45 31.81
N ASP A 446 -9.21 14.37 31.34
CA ASP A 446 -7.84 14.30 30.83
C ASP A 446 -7.76 14.28 29.30
N VAL A 447 -8.86 14.37 28.56
CA VAL A 447 -8.78 14.40 27.09
C VAL A 447 -8.21 15.72 26.57
N PRO A 448 -7.42 15.72 25.49
CA PRO A 448 -6.95 16.95 24.86
C PRO A 448 -8.10 17.85 24.37
N LEU A 449 -7.84 19.16 24.25
CA LEU A 449 -8.84 20.15 23.83
C LEU A 449 -8.51 20.73 22.45
N CYS A 450 -9.58 20.94 21.67
CA CYS A 450 -9.61 21.70 20.44
C CYS A 450 -10.28 23.05 20.75
N LEU A 451 -9.49 24.12 20.74
CA LEU A 451 -9.95 25.47 21.06
C LEU A 451 -10.56 26.10 19.82
N ASP A 452 -11.88 26.29 19.82
CA ASP A 452 -12.64 26.78 18.67
C ASP A 452 -13.04 28.24 18.84
N SER A 453 -12.42 29.11 18.06
CA SER A 453 -12.74 30.54 18.02
C SER A 453 -12.27 31.20 16.72
N ALA A 454 -13.05 32.18 16.25
CA ALA A 454 -12.65 33.06 15.16
C ALA A 454 -11.77 34.24 15.62
N GLU A 455 -11.64 34.48 16.93
CA GLU A 455 -10.90 35.60 17.51
C GLU A 455 -9.49 35.18 17.97
N PRO A 456 -8.40 35.76 17.41
CA PRO A 456 -7.03 35.45 17.82
C PRO A 456 -6.76 35.66 19.31
N GLU A 457 -7.33 36.71 19.90
CA GLU A 457 -7.15 37.00 21.33
C GLU A 457 -7.81 35.94 22.23
N ALA A 458 -8.93 35.35 21.78
CA ALA A 458 -9.57 34.28 22.52
C ALA A 458 -8.73 33.00 22.49
N LEU A 459 -8.26 32.60 21.30
CA LEU A 459 -7.34 31.47 21.14
C LEU A 459 -6.09 31.63 22.01
N LYS A 460 -5.48 32.82 21.99
CA LYS A 460 -4.33 33.15 22.85
C LYS A 460 -4.66 33.01 24.33
N ALA A 461 -5.79 33.54 24.79
CA ALA A 461 -6.20 33.45 26.19
C ALA A 461 -6.44 32.02 26.66
N GLY A 462 -7.00 31.17 25.80
CA GLY A 462 -7.15 29.72 26.03
C GLY A 462 -5.80 28.99 26.07
N LEU A 463 -4.95 29.21 25.07
CA LEU A 463 -3.62 28.59 24.97
C LEU A 463 -2.72 28.93 26.15
N GLN A 464 -2.79 30.16 26.67
CA GLN A 464 -2.02 30.60 27.86
C GLN A 464 -2.32 29.80 29.14
N VAL A 465 -3.47 29.14 29.23
CA VAL A 465 -3.89 28.38 30.41
C VAL A 465 -4.03 26.89 30.13
N TYR A 466 -3.77 26.48 28.89
CA TYR A 466 -3.83 25.09 28.48
C TYR A 466 -2.60 24.32 28.97
N ASP A 467 -2.80 23.12 29.51
CA ASP A 467 -1.71 22.25 29.96
C ASP A 467 -1.55 21.06 28.99
N GLY A 468 -0.61 21.18 28.05
CA GLY A 468 -0.35 20.19 27.01
C GLY A 468 -0.16 20.80 25.61
N ILE A 469 -0.53 20.04 24.58
CA ILE A 469 -0.50 20.46 23.16
C ILE A 469 -1.94 20.52 22.65
N ALA A 470 -2.49 21.73 22.54
CA ALA A 470 -3.86 21.97 22.09
C ALA A 470 -3.99 21.83 20.57
N LEU A 471 -5.20 21.54 20.11
CA LEU A 471 -5.63 21.77 18.74
C LEU A 471 -6.28 23.16 18.64
N VAL A 472 -5.94 23.94 17.62
CA VAL A 472 -6.51 25.27 17.36
C VAL A 472 -7.47 25.17 16.17
N ASN A 473 -8.73 25.50 16.40
CA ASN A 473 -9.77 25.58 15.38
C ASN A 473 -10.19 27.06 15.25
N SER A 474 -9.79 27.79 14.22
CA SER A 474 -8.97 27.37 13.08
C SER A 474 -8.22 28.55 12.46
N VAL A 475 -7.39 28.24 11.48
CA VAL A 475 -6.90 29.20 10.48
C VAL A 475 -7.58 28.92 9.14
N ASN A 476 -7.57 29.87 8.21
CA ASN A 476 -8.05 29.66 6.84
C ASN A 476 -7.09 30.32 5.83
N GLY A 477 -7.41 30.28 4.55
CA GLY A 477 -6.58 30.84 3.47
C GLY A 477 -6.53 32.37 3.40
N GLU A 478 -7.30 33.08 4.24
CA GLU A 478 -7.25 34.54 4.29
C GLU A 478 -5.91 35.01 4.85
N LYS A 479 -5.27 35.95 4.15
CA LYS A 479 -3.92 36.40 4.51
C LYS A 479 -3.86 36.96 5.94
N GLU A 480 -4.85 37.75 6.33
CA GLU A 480 -4.93 38.35 7.66
C GLU A 480 -5.09 37.29 8.78
N LYS A 481 -5.82 36.22 8.51
CA LYS A 481 -5.99 35.12 9.47
C LYS A 481 -4.70 34.32 9.64
N LEU A 482 -4.02 34.01 8.54
CA LEU A 482 -2.71 33.32 8.57
C LEU A 482 -1.69 34.12 9.39
N GLU A 483 -1.58 35.43 9.15
CA GLU A 483 -0.63 36.32 9.83
C GLU A 483 -0.90 36.48 11.33
N LYS A 484 -2.17 36.33 11.77
CA LYS A 484 -2.53 36.45 13.19
C LYS A 484 -2.48 35.12 13.95
N ILE A 485 -2.87 34.01 13.32
CA ILE A 485 -3.04 32.71 14.01
C ILE A 485 -1.75 31.88 14.01
N LEU A 486 -1.00 31.83 12.89
CA LEU A 486 0.21 31.00 12.81
C LEU A 486 1.29 31.39 13.84
N PRO A 487 1.52 32.67 14.19
CA PRO A 487 2.39 33.02 15.30
C PRO A 487 1.95 32.39 16.63
N LEU A 488 0.64 32.37 16.94
CA LEU A 488 0.13 31.75 18.16
C LEU A 488 0.40 30.23 18.15
N VAL A 489 0.14 29.56 17.02
CA VAL A 489 0.37 28.12 16.87
C VAL A 489 1.85 27.78 17.10
N ARG A 490 2.77 28.58 16.55
CA ARG A 490 4.20 28.45 16.78
C ARG A 490 4.56 28.68 18.25
N ASP A 491 4.15 29.81 18.82
CA ASP A 491 4.57 30.27 20.15
C ASP A 491 4.07 29.36 21.28
N PHE A 492 2.89 28.76 21.11
CA PHE A 492 2.31 27.82 22.08
C PHE A 492 2.53 26.34 21.73
N ASN A 493 3.33 26.05 20.69
CA ASN A 493 3.56 24.69 20.20
C ASN A 493 2.27 23.90 19.92
N ALA A 494 1.21 24.57 19.45
CA ALA A 494 -0.09 23.96 19.19
C ALA A 494 -0.15 23.25 17.83
N VAL A 495 -1.19 22.42 17.63
CA VAL A 495 -1.59 21.90 16.32
C VAL A 495 -2.70 22.81 15.77
N VAL A 496 -2.78 23.02 14.45
CA VAL A 496 -3.80 23.89 13.85
C VAL A 496 -4.67 23.16 12.82
N ILE A 497 -5.97 23.45 12.85
CA ILE A 497 -6.91 23.10 11.78
C ILE A 497 -6.91 24.23 10.74
N GLY A 498 -6.63 23.90 9.48
CA GLY A 498 -6.72 24.80 8.33
C GLY A 498 -7.99 24.57 7.52
N LEU A 499 -8.91 25.54 7.50
CA LEU A 499 -10.13 25.48 6.70
C LEU A 499 -9.85 25.89 5.26
N THR A 500 -10.31 25.09 4.29
CA THR A 500 -10.12 25.39 2.86
C THR A 500 -11.11 26.45 2.34
N MET A 501 -11.01 27.65 2.88
CA MET A 501 -11.73 28.84 2.43
C MET A 501 -10.82 30.06 2.47
N ASN A 502 -11.16 31.09 1.71
CA ASN A 502 -10.42 32.36 1.65
C ASN A 502 -11.40 33.54 1.61
N GLU A 503 -10.93 34.72 1.20
CA GLU A 503 -11.72 35.95 1.10
C GLU A 503 -12.93 35.82 0.15
N GLU A 504 -12.88 34.89 -0.82
CA GLU A 504 -13.97 34.59 -1.75
C GLU A 504 -14.99 33.58 -1.19
N GLY A 505 -14.72 33.04 0.01
CA GLY A 505 -15.54 32.05 0.70
C GLY A 505 -15.06 30.62 0.47
N ILE A 506 -16.01 29.67 0.51
CA ILE A 506 -15.73 28.24 0.38
C ILE A 506 -15.77 27.87 -1.11
N PRO A 507 -14.66 27.38 -1.70
CA PRO A 507 -14.67 26.94 -3.08
C PRO A 507 -15.61 25.76 -3.31
N LYS A 508 -16.23 25.73 -4.49
CA LYS A 508 -17.18 24.65 -4.85
C LYS A 508 -16.47 23.39 -5.31
N LYS A 509 -15.28 23.51 -5.91
CA LYS A 509 -14.53 22.40 -6.47
C LYS A 509 -13.45 21.91 -5.51
N ALA A 510 -13.23 20.60 -5.53
CA ALA A 510 -12.21 19.96 -4.71
C ALA A 510 -10.78 20.48 -4.99
N GLU A 511 -10.44 20.80 -6.24
CA GLU A 511 -9.12 21.28 -6.64
C GLU A 511 -8.80 22.67 -6.07
N GLU A 512 -9.80 23.55 -6.03
CA GLU A 512 -9.66 24.89 -5.45
C GLU A 512 -9.48 24.80 -3.93
N ARG A 513 -10.14 23.84 -3.28
CA ARG A 513 -9.92 23.55 -1.85
C ARG A 513 -8.52 23.02 -1.59
N LEU A 514 -7.99 22.15 -2.46
CA LEU A 514 -6.61 21.67 -2.39
C LEU A 514 -5.61 22.82 -2.52
N GLN A 515 -5.84 23.78 -3.42
CA GLN A 515 -4.98 24.95 -3.59
C GLN A 515 -4.91 25.79 -2.31
N ILE A 516 -6.05 26.02 -1.67
CA ILE A 516 -6.08 26.74 -0.38
C ILE A 516 -5.39 25.91 0.72
N ALA A 517 -5.60 24.59 0.76
CA ALA A 517 -4.90 23.72 1.71
C ALA A 517 -3.37 23.81 1.53
N ALA A 518 -2.88 23.77 0.29
CA ALA A 518 -1.46 23.92 -0.02
C ALA A 518 -0.94 25.29 0.44
N GLN A 519 -1.67 26.36 0.15
CA GLN A 519 -1.34 27.72 0.62
C GLN A 519 -1.20 27.78 2.15
N ILE A 520 -2.12 27.15 2.89
CA ILE A 520 -2.07 27.11 4.37
C ILE A 520 -0.82 26.35 4.83
N VAL A 521 -0.54 25.17 4.27
CA VAL A 521 0.63 24.34 4.62
C VAL A 521 1.93 25.07 4.31
N ASP A 522 2.05 25.67 3.13
CA ASP A 522 3.23 26.42 2.71
C ASP A 522 3.45 27.64 3.60
N THR A 523 2.39 28.39 3.89
CA THR A 523 2.48 29.56 4.77
C THR A 523 2.89 29.14 6.18
N ALA A 524 2.28 28.08 6.75
CA ALA A 524 2.65 27.55 8.05
C ALA A 524 4.11 27.10 8.13
N SER A 525 4.64 26.52 7.06
CA SER A 525 6.07 26.16 6.93
C SER A 525 6.98 27.39 7.07
N THR A 526 6.59 28.55 6.54
CA THR A 526 7.36 29.81 6.72
C THR A 526 7.43 30.28 8.19
N TYR A 527 6.49 29.86 9.03
CA TYR A 527 6.50 30.12 10.49
C TYR A 527 7.20 28.99 11.28
N GLY A 528 7.75 27.98 10.61
CA GLY A 528 8.41 26.83 11.24
C GLY A 528 7.44 25.81 11.83
N ILE A 529 6.18 25.79 11.37
CA ILE A 529 5.18 24.79 11.78
C ILE A 529 5.31 23.60 10.83
N SER A 530 5.57 22.42 11.39
CA SER A 530 5.75 21.20 10.60
C SER A 530 4.40 20.63 10.11
N PRO A 531 4.38 19.88 8.98
CA PRO A 531 3.15 19.31 8.43
C PRO A 531 2.37 18.40 9.38
N ASP A 532 3.04 17.67 10.28
CA ASP A 532 2.41 16.83 11.31
C ASP A 532 1.66 17.65 12.38
N ARG A 533 1.83 18.97 12.42
CA ARG A 533 1.10 19.90 13.29
C ARG A 533 -0.03 20.63 12.57
N ILE A 534 -0.36 20.21 11.35
CA ILE A 534 -1.41 20.79 10.52
C ILE A 534 -2.43 19.70 10.20
N ILE A 535 -3.71 19.99 10.45
CA ILE A 535 -4.84 19.18 10.02
C ILE A 535 -5.69 20.04 9.08
N ILE A 536 -6.08 19.52 7.93
CA ILE A 536 -6.90 20.28 6.97
C ILE A 536 -8.37 19.89 7.10
N ASP A 537 -9.27 20.88 7.12
CA ASP A 537 -10.71 20.69 7.01
C ASP A 537 -11.20 21.21 5.64
N PRO A 538 -11.64 20.33 4.72
CA PRO A 538 -12.11 20.73 3.41
C PRO A 538 -13.52 21.34 3.41
N LEU A 539 -14.14 21.50 4.58
CA LEU A 539 -15.47 22.03 4.83
C LEU A 539 -16.60 21.21 4.22
N ALA A 540 -17.45 20.66 5.09
CA ALA A 540 -18.72 20.08 4.69
C ALA A 540 -19.80 21.17 4.57
N MET A 541 -20.44 21.27 3.41
CA MET A 541 -21.60 22.14 3.21
C MET A 541 -22.89 21.35 3.33
N ALA A 542 -23.98 22.03 3.69
CA ALA A 542 -25.28 21.41 3.83
C ALA A 542 -25.80 20.88 2.48
N VAL A 543 -26.11 19.59 2.40
CA VAL A 543 -26.73 18.93 1.23
C VAL A 543 -27.99 19.65 0.77
N SER A 544 -28.76 20.17 1.73
CA SER A 544 -29.99 20.91 1.48
C SER A 544 -29.76 22.21 0.71
N ALA A 545 -28.58 22.82 0.81
CA ALA A 545 -28.20 24.03 0.10
C ALA A 545 -27.49 23.73 -1.24
N ASP A 546 -26.65 22.69 -1.29
CA ASP A 546 -25.99 22.23 -2.51
C ASP A 546 -25.84 20.70 -2.51
N HIS A 547 -26.67 20.03 -3.33
CA HIS A 547 -26.70 18.57 -3.45
C HIS A 547 -25.41 17.96 -4.02
N LYS A 548 -24.55 18.76 -4.69
CA LYS A 548 -23.25 18.28 -5.21
C LYS A 548 -22.14 18.40 -4.18
N SER A 549 -22.31 19.23 -3.16
CA SER A 549 -21.26 19.58 -2.21
C SER A 549 -20.67 18.40 -1.42
N PRO A 550 -21.41 17.33 -1.03
CA PRO A 550 -20.78 16.20 -0.35
C PRO A 550 -19.79 15.47 -1.25
N LYS A 551 -20.11 15.32 -2.54
CA LYS A 551 -19.24 14.65 -3.51
C LYS A 551 -17.92 15.42 -3.66
N GLU A 552 -17.99 16.74 -3.77
CA GLU A 552 -16.79 17.59 -3.85
C GLU A 552 -16.00 17.59 -2.54
N THR A 553 -16.68 17.52 -1.39
CA THR A 553 -16.02 17.39 -0.09
C THR A 553 -15.24 16.08 0.02
N LEU A 554 -15.87 14.95 -0.35
CA LEU A 554 -15.22 13.62 -0.39
C LEU A 554 -14.02 13.61 -1.34
N ARG A 555 -14.17 14.21 -2.52
CA ARG A 555 -13.07 14.36 -3.49
C ARG A 555 -11.95 15.24 -2.95
N ALA A 556 -12.27 16.33 -2.22
CA ALA A 556 -11.29 17.20 -1.60
C ALA A 556 -10.50 16.46 -0.52
N ILE A 557 -11.15 15.64 0.32
CA ILE A 557 -10.47 14.77 1.31
C ILE A 557 -9.43 13.91 0.61
N ARG A 558 -9.82 13.18 -0.45
CA ARG A 558 -8.92 12.31 -1.21
C ARG A 558 -7.74 13.10 -1.80
N LEU A 559 -8.00 14.24 -2.42
CA LEU A 559 -6.97 15.08 -3.04
C LEU A 559 -6.00 15.65 -2.01
N ILE A 560 -6.50 16.23 -0.91
CA ILE A 560 -5.67 16.81 0.14
C ILE A 560 -4.81 15.71 0.79
N LYS A 561 -5.39 14.54 1.06
CA LYS A 561 -4.65 13.41 1.63
C LYS A 561 -3.56 12.90 0.68
N GLY A 562 -3.88 12.77 -0.61
CA GLY A 562 -2.95 12.25 -1.61
C GLY A 562 -1.82 13.23 -1.99
N GLU A 563 -2.14 14.51 -2.14
CA GLU A 563 -1.20 15.51 -2.67
C GLU A 563 -0.37 16.19 -1.56
N LEU A 564 -0.95 16.43 -0.38
CA LEU A 564 -0.26 17.11 0.73
C LEU A 564 0.21 16.16 1.83
N GLY A 565 -0.33 14.95 1.90
CA GLY A 565 0.04 13.93 2.90
C GLY A 565 -0.32 14.28 4.35
N VAL A 566 -0.90 15.47 4.61
CA VAL A 566 -1.32 15.93 5.94
C VAL A 566 -2.56 15.20 6.45
N ASN A 567 -2.82 15.30 7.76
CA ASN A 567 -4.06 14.75 8.32
C ASN A 567 -5.27 15.59 7.93
N VAL A 568 -6.42 14.94 7.79
CA VAL A 568 -7.68 15.57 7.36
C VAL A 568 -8.75 15.37 8.42
N THR A 569 -9.44 16.45 8.77
CA THR A 569 -10.63 16.46 9.64
C THR A 569 -11.84 17.01 8.90
N LEU A 570 -13.01 16.90 9.51
CA LEU A 570 -14.23 17.47 8.98
C LEU A 570 -15.23 17.80 10.09
N GLY A 571 -15.77 19.02 10.06
CA GLY A 571 -17.04 19.38 10.70
C GLY A 571 -18.23 18.65 10.08
N LEU A 572 -18.35 17.35 10.37
CA LEU A 572 -19.22 16.43 9.65
C LEU A 572 -20.71 16.82 9.74
N SER A 573 -21.16 17.27 10.92
CA SER A 573 -22.58 17.56 11.20
C SER A 573 -23.19 18.64 10.30
N ASN A 574 -22.37 19.45 9.62
CA ASN A 574 -22.81 20.48 8.68
C ASN A 574 -23.49 19.89 7.43
N VAL A 575 -23.10 18.68 7.01
CA VAL A 575 -23.63 18.03 5.79
C VAL A 575 -25.15 17.85 5.83
N SER A 576 -25.69 17.57 7.02
CA SER A 576 -27.11 17.24 7.24
C SER A 576 -27.94 18.42 7.74
N PHE A 577 -27.39 19.64 7.77
CA PHE A 577 -28.09 20.80 8.30
C PHE A 577 -29.42 21.04 7.55
N GLY A 578 -30.50 21.26 8.31
CA GLY A 578 -31.84 21.47 7.78
C GLY A 578 -32.59 20.20 7.30
N LEU A 579 -32.02 19.00 7.44
CA LEU A 579 -32.65 17.74 7.01
C LEU A 579 -33.13 16.88 8.19
N PRO A 580 -34.20 16.06 8.02
CA PRO A 580 -34.61 15.09 9.03
C PRO A 580 -33.64 13.90 9.10
N LYS A 581 -33.70 13.11 10.17
CA LYS A 581 -32.88 11.89 10.38
C LYS A 581 -31.37 12.13 10.22
N ARG A 582 -30.88 13.28 10.72
CA ARG A 582 -29.47 13.70 10.62
C ARG A 582 -28.47 12.63 11.06
N GLY A 583 -28.76 11.87 12.11
CA GLY A 583 -27.89 10.78 12.57
C GLY A 583 -27.59 9.74 11.50
N LEU A 584 -28.58 9.37 10.68
CA LEU A 584 -28.39 8.45 9.55
C LEU A 584 -27.48 9.08 8.48
N ILE A 585 -27.77 10.32 8.07
CA ILE A 585 -27.00 11.02 7.04
C ILE A 585 -25.53 11.17 7.49
N ASN A 586 -25.32 11.64 8.72
CA ASN A 586 -24.00 11.81 9.30
C ASN A 586 -23.24 10.46 9.36
N SER A 587 -23.89 9.38 9.82
CA SER A 587 -23.24 8.07 9.91
C SER A 587 -22.76 7.51 8.57
N ILE A 588 -23.58 7.63 7.52
CA ILE A 588 -23.21 7.18 6.16
C ILE A 588 -22.13 8.08 5.58
N PHE A 589 -22.28 9.40 5.73
CA PHE A 589 -21.31 10.34 5.21
C PHE A 589 -19.95 10.21 5.91
N LEU A 590 -19.92 9.90 7.21
CA LEU A 590 -18.68 9.58 7.93
C LEU A 590 -18.01 8.37 7.29
N ALA A 591 -18.72 7.25 7.11
CA ALA A 591 -18.15 6.05 6.49
C ALA A 591 -17.56 6.34 5.10
N MET A 592 -18.28 7.12 4.29
CA MET A 592 -17.78 7.57 2.97
C MET A 592 -16.51 8.42 3.12
N ALA A 593 -16.51 9.42 4.01
CA ALA A 593 -15.36 10.31 4.19
C ALA A 593 -14.13 9.58 4.73
N VAL A 594 -14.32 8.62 5.64
CA VAL A 594 -13.23 7.76 6.12
C VAL A 594 -12.65 6.90 4.99
N ALA A 595 -13.49 6.37 4.10
CA ALA A 595 -13.02 5.62 2.93
C ALA A 595 -12.19 6.49 1.96
N GLU A 596 -12.39 7.80 1.96
CA GLU A 596 -11.65 8.78 1.15
C GLU A 596 -10.35 9.28 1.81
N GLY A 597 -10.07 8.88 3.05
CA GLY A 597 -8.83 9.24 3.77
C GLY A 597 -8.99 10.20 4.94
N LEU A 598 -10.22 10.41 5.46
CA LEU A 598 -10.45 11.19 6.68
C LEU A 598 -9.82 10.50 7.92
N ASP A 599 -9.05 11.25 8.72
CA ASP A 599 -8.30 10.73 9.87
C ASP A 599 -9.02 10.93 11.22
N CYS A 600 -9.71 12.06 11.35
CA CYS A 600 -10.53 12.39 12.51
C CYS A 600 -11.76 13.21 12.07
N ALA A 601 -12.74 13.39 12.96
CA ALA A 601 -13.89 14.24 12.66
C ALA A 601 -14.43 14.94 13.90
N ILE A 602 -14.95 16.15 13.70
CA ILE A 602 -15.75 16.89 14.67
C ILE A 602 -17.19 16.40 14.51
N ILE A 603 -17.67 15.66 15.52
CA ILE A 603 -18.98 14.97 15.51
C ILE A 603 -19.62 14.97 16.90
N ASP A 604 -20.92 14.65 16.98
CA ASP A 604 -21.60 14.33 18.24
C ASP A 604 -21.36 12.85 18.64
N PRO A 605 -20.50 12.56 19.65
CA PRO A 605 -20.25 11.20 20.12
C PRO A 605 -21.42 10.60 20.90
N THR A 606 -22.35 11.44 21.39
CA THR A 606 -23.51 11.01 22.17
C THR A 606 -24.63 10.46 21.29
N SER A 607 -24.56 10.69 19.97
CA SER A 607 -25.46 10.11 18.97
C SER A 607 -25.25 8.60 18.83
N GLU A 608 -26.31 7.82 19.10
CA GLU A 608 -26.28 6.36 18.96
C GLU A 608 -25.87 5.93 17.54
N ALA A 609 -26.46 6.54 16.51
CA ALA A 609 -26.14 6.23 15.11
C ALA A 609 -24.65 6.46 14.79
N MET A 610 -24.04 7.50 15.38
CA MET A 610 -22.61 7.77 15.19
C MET A 610 -21.74 6.75 15.92
N ARG A 611 -22.08 6.39 17.17
CA ARG A 611 -21.33 5.36 17.92
C ARG A 611 -21.33 4.01 17.19
N GLN A 612 -22.49 3.59 16.73
CA GLN A 612 -22.62 2.34 15.97
C GLN A 612 -21.80 2.38 14.67
N ALA A 613 -21.84 3.52 13.96
CA ALA A 613 -21.06 3.69 12.74
C ALA A 613 -19.56 3.67 12.99
N LEU A 614 -19.06 4.31 14.05
CA LEU A 614 -17.65 4.30 14.42
C LEU A 614 -17.14 2.88 14.71
N LEU A 615 -17.91 2.09 15.46
CA LEU A 615 -17.58 0.67 15.73
C LEU A 615 -17.52 -0.14 14.43
N ALA A 616 -18.49 0.05 13.53
CA ALA A 616 -18.53 -0.63 12.25
C ALA A 616 -17.37 -0.20 11.33
N ILE A 617 -17.05 1.10 11.27
CA ILE A 617 -15.96 1.66 10.45
C ILE A 617 -14.62 1.09 10.91
N ASP A 618 -14.34 1.14 12.21
CA ASP A 618 -13.08 0.58 12.75
C ASP A 618 -13.00 -0.93 12.51
N MET A 619 -14.10 -1.68 12.67
CA MET A 619 -14.17 -3.11 12.38
C MET A 619 -13.88 -3.41 10.91
N LEU A 620 -14.55 -2.72 9.98
CA LEU A 620 -14.39 -2.92 8.53
C LEU A 620 -13.00 -2.49 8.04
N ARG A 621 -12.32 -1.58 8.74
CA ARG A 621 -10.93 -1.17 8.46
C ARG A 621 -9.89 -2.08 9.10
N GLY A 622 -10.29 -3.16 9.77
CA GLY A 622 -9.38 -4.10 10.42
C GLY A 622 -8.80 -3.61 11.76
N HIS A 623 -9.36 -2.54 12.34
CA HIS A 623 -8.95 -2.00 13.64
C HIS A 623 -9.76 -2.61 14.81
N ASP A 624 -10.61 -3.60 14.57
CA ASP A 624 -11.27 -4.40 15.62
C ASP A 624 -10.97 -5.89 15.45
N PRO A 625 -9.83 -6.38 15.97
CA PRO A 625 -9.47 -7.79 15.90
C PRO A 625 -10.62 -8.67 16.44
N TYR A 626 -11.00 -9.67 15.65
CA TYR A 626 -12.10 -10.59 15.98
C TYR A 626 -13.45 -9.89 16.22
N CYS A 627 -13.64 -8.67 15.68
CA CYS A 627 -14.85 -7.87 15.88
C CYS A 627 -15.21 -7.69 17.37
N SER A 628 -14.22 -7.72 18.26
CA SER A 628 -14.42 -7.82 19.70
C SER A 628 -15.16 -6.62 20.30
N ARG A 629 -14.82 -5.39 19.89
CA ARG A 629 -15.47 -4.15 20.34
C ARG A 629 -16.87 -4.05 19.78
N TYR A 630 -17.03 -4.39 18.49
CA TYR A 630 -18.32 -4.42 17.82
C TYR A 630 -19.27 -5.41 18.53
N LEU A 631 -18.87 -6.68 18.66
CA LEU A 631 -19.65 -7.70 19.34
C LEU A 631 -19.91 -7.33 20.80
N GLY A 632 -18.93 -6.80 21.53
CA GLY A 632 -19.11 -6.35 22.92
C GLY A 632 -20.19 -5.26 23.06
N ALA A 633 -20.25 -4.31 22.13
CA ALA A 633 -21.25 -3.25 22.13
C ALA A 633 -22.67 -3.75 21.79
N PHE A 634 -22.81 -4.80 20.97
CA PHE A 634 -24.10 -5.32 20.52
C PHE A 634 -24.55 -6.62 21.21
N LYS A 635 -23.70 -7.24 22.05
CA LYS A 635 -24.00 -8.48 22.81
C LYS A 635 -25.22 -8.34 23.72
N GLY A 636 -25.56 -7.13 24.18
CA GLY A 636 -26.76 -6.86 24.97
C GLY A 636 -28.10 -7.08 24.23
N GLN A 637 -28.10 -7.36 22.92
CA GLN A 637 -29.33 -7.59 22.14
C GLN A 637 -29.58 -9.07 21.79
N VAL A 638 -28.64 -9.98 22.04
CA VAL A 638 -28.84 -11.43 21.78
C VAL A 638 -28.20 -12.25 22.91
N SER A 639 -29.06 -12.78 23.78
CA SER A 639 -28.85 -13.79 24.84
C SER A 639 -28.29 -13.34 26.22
N LYS A 640 -29.07 -13.73 27.24
CA LYS A 640 -28.79 -13.62 28.68
C LYS A 640 -27.65 -14.56 29.09
N GLY A 641 -26.76 -14.06 29.94
CA GLY A 641 -25.68 -14.82 30.55
C GLY A 641 -26.17 -15.98 31.43
N VAL A 642 -25.33 -17.01 31.50
CA VAL A 642 -25.39 -18.06 32.52
C VAL A 642 -24.41 -17.65 33.63
N GLU A 643 -24.89 -17.66 34.87
CA GLU A 643 -24.15 -17.23 36.07
C GLU A 643 -22.93 -18.12 36.37
N LYS A 644 -21.90 -17.52 36.98
CA LYS A 644 -20.74 -18.22 37.55
C LYS A 644 -21.18 -19.04 38.77
N GLY A 645 -21.07 -20.36 38.67
CA GLY A 645 -21.13 -21.26 39.83
C GLY A 645 -19.76 -21.40 40.47
N ASP A 646 -19.61 -20.94 41.70
CA ASP A 646 -18.45 -21.26 42.54
C ASP A 646 -18.53 -22.74 42.98
N GLY A 647 -17.55 -23.55 42.58
CA GLY A 647 -17.45 -24.97 42.94
C GLY A 647 -17.04 -25.94 41.82
N GLU A 648 -16.66 -25.45 40.64
CA GLU A 648 -16.38 -26.27 39.46
C GLU A 648 -14.93 -26.82 39.45
N ASP A 649 -14.78 -28.11 39.10
CA ASP A 649 -13.50 -28.82 38.93
C ASP A 649 -12.59 -28.11 37.92
N ASP A 650 -11.26 -28.08 38.18
CA ASP A 650 -10.28 -27.32 37.38
C ASP A 650 -10.30 -27.72 35.89
N LEU A 651 -10.69 -28.96 35.59
CA LEU A 651 -10.78 -29.48 34.22
C LEU A 651 -12.05 -29.04 33.49
N GLU A 652 -13.18 -28.88 34.19
CA GLU A 652 -14.38 -28.27 33.61
C GLU A 652 -14.18 -26.76 33.44
N ARG A 653 -13.42 -26.11 34.33
CA ARG A 653 -12.97 -24.73 34.12
C ARG A 653 -12.09 -24.59 32.88
N LEU A 654 -11.18 -25.54 32.63
CA LEU A 654 -10.36 -25.56 31.41
C LEU A 654 -11.25 -25.64 30.16
N LYS A 655 -12.22 -26.56 30.17
CA LYS A 655 -13.17 -26.72 29.08
C LYS A 655 -13.96 -25.43 28.83
N ARG A 656 -14.47 -24.78 29.88
CA ARG A 656 -15.17 -23.48 29.77
C ARG A 656 -14.25 -22.38 29.24
N ALA A 657 -13.02 -22.28 29.75
CA ALA A 657 -12.05 -21.27 29.30
C ALA A 657 -11.75 -21.41 27.80
N VAL A 658 -11.66 -22.63 27.28
CA VAL A 658 -11.53 -22.89 25.83
C VAL A 658 -12.81 -22.50 25.08
N MET A 659 -13.99 -22.86 25.58
CA MET A 659 -15.29 -22.48 24.97
C MET A 659 -15.48 -20.97 24.87
N GLU A 660 -15.03 -20.23 25.88
CA GLU A 660 -15.14 -18.76 25.97
C GLU A 660 -14.01 -18.03 25.22
N GLY A 661 -13.03 -18.76 24.68
CA GLY A 661 -11.88 -18.17 24.01
C GLY A 661 -10.91 -17.45 24.96
N ASN A 662 -10.94 -17.76 26.26
CA ASN A 662 -10.03 -17.21 27.26
C ASN A 662 -8.67 -17.92 27.21
N ARG A 663 -7.85 -17.52 26.22
CA ARG A 663 -6.54 -18.12 25.95
C ARG A 663 -5.62 -18.16 27.17
N LYS A 664 -5.62 -17.12 28.01
CA LYS A 664 -4.71 -17.02 29.16
C LYS A 664 -5.06 -18.05 30.23
N GLU A 665 -6.33 -18.08 30.65
CA GLU A 665 -6.82 -19.03 31.65
C GLU A 665 -6.72 -20.48 31.15
N ALA A 666 -7.02 -20.73 29.87
CA ALA A 666 -6.89 -22.05 29.26
C ALA A 666 -5.44 -22.57 29.30
N LYS A 667 -4.43 -21.70 29.04
CA LYS A 667 -3.01 -22.08 29.16
C LYS A 667 -2.63 -22.43 30.60
N GLU A 668 -3.03 -21.60 31.56
CA GLU A 668 -2.72 -21.79 32.99
C GLU A 668 -3.30 -23.12 33.50
N LEU A 669 -4.58 -23.38 33.25
CA LEU A 669 -5.25 -24.62 33.68
C LEU A 669 -4.68 -25.87 32.99
N THR A 670 -4.28 -25.77 31.71
CA THR A 670 -3.61 -26.87 31.00
C THR A 670 -2.27 -27.23 31.65
N GLN A 671 -1.46 -26.23 32.01
CA GLN A 671 -0.17 -26.46 32.69
C GLN A 671 -0.36 -27.08 34.08
N GLU A 672 -1.36 -26.62 34.82
CA GLU A 672 -1.66 -27.16 36.15
C GLU A 672 -2.14 -28.62 36.08
N ALA A 673 -2.99 -28.95 35.12
CA ALA A 673 -3.45 -30.33 34.93
C ALA A 673 -2.29 -31.28 34.61
N LEU A 674 -1.37 -30.89 33.70
CA LEU A 674 -0.18 -31.68 33.38
C LEU A 674 0.76 -31.83 34.58
N LYS A 675 0.98 -30.76 35.37
CA LYS A 675 1.78 -30.81 36.62
C LYS A 675 1.18 -31.75 37.66
N LYS A 676 -0.14 -31.88 37.70
CA LYS A 676 -0.86 -32.82 38.59
C LYS A 676 -0.84 -34.27 38.07
N GLY A 677 -0.11 -34.55 36.98
CA GLY A 677 0.08 -35.89 36.44
C GLY A 677 -1.05 -36.36 35.51
N MET A 678 -1.85 -35.44 34.98
CA MET A 678 -2.90 -35.78 34.02
C MET A 678 -2.29 -36.27 32.70
N ASP A 679 -2.83 -37.37 32.19
CA ASP A 679 -2.48 -37.89 30.87
C ASP A 679 -2.83 -36.85 29.76
N PRO A 680 -1.85 -36.44 28.92
CA PRO A 680 -2.08 -35.42 27.91
C PRO A 680 -3.14 -35.82 26.87
N GLN A 681 -3.19 -37.11 26.50
CA GLN A 681 -4.19 -37.63 25.56
C GLN A 681 -5.60 -37.58 26.16
N ALA A 682 -5.75 -37.90 27.44
CA ALA A 682 -7.00 -37.75 28.18
C ALA A 682 -7.45 -36.28 28.27
N LEU A 683 -6.52 -35.35 28.45
CA LEU A 683 -6.82 -33.91 28.49
C LEU A 683 -7.40 -33.42 27.15
N ILE A 684 -6.79 -33.85 26.03
CA ILE A 684 -7.29 -33.56 24.68
C ILE A 684 -8.68 -34.15 24.46
N ASN A 685 -8.82 -35.46 24.69
CA ASN A 685 -10.02 -36.21 24.29
C ASN A 685 -11.23 -35.94 25.19
N LYS A 686 -11.02 -35.67 26.49
CA LYS A 686 -12.12 -35.50 27.45
C LYS A 686 -12.54 -34.05 27.66
N TYR A 687 -11.67 -33.07 27.41
CA TYR A 687 -11.96 -31.67 27.72
C TYR A 687 -11.81 -30.77 26.51
N LEU A 688 -10.67 -30.82 25.81
CA LEU A 688 -10.38 -29.86 24.75
C LEU A 688 -11.19 -30.09 23.46
N ILE A 689 -11.28 -31.33 22.96
CA ILE A 689 -12.13 -31.67 21.81
C ILE A 689 -13.61 -31.44 22.13
N PRO A 690 -14.15 -31.90 23.28
CA PRO A 690 -15.52 -31.60 23.67
C PRO A 690 -15.82 -30.10 23.79
N ALA A 691 -14.88 -29.27 24.24
CA ALA A 691 -15.05 -27.82 24.25
C ALA A 691 -15.31 -27.27 22.84
N LEU A 692 -14.51 -27.69 21.85
CA LEU A 692 -14.69 -27.26 20.46
C LEU A 692 -15.97 -27.80 19.82
N ASN A 693 -16.40 -29.01 20.18
CA ASN A 693 -17.67 -29.56 19.70
C ASN A 693 -18.85 -28.69 20.17
N VAL A 694 -18.86 -28.27 21.45
CA VAL A 694 -19.91 -27.39 21.99
C VAL A 694 -19.88 -26.03 21.30
N VAL A 695 -18.70 -25.48 21.01
CA VAL A 695 -18.54 -24.24 20.22
C VAL A 695 -19.12 -24.43 18.82
N GLY A 696 -18.81 -25.54 18.15
CA GLY A 696 -19.38 -25.90 16.84
C GLY A 696 -20.90 -25.98 16.86
N GLU A 697 -21.49 -26.67 17.84
CA GLU A 697 -22.95 -26.76 18.00
C GLU A 697 -23.60 -25.38 18.24
N ARG A 698 -22.98 -24.53 19.07
CA ARG A 698 -23.46 -23.17 19.32
C ARG A 698 -23.39 -22.31 18.06
N PHE A 699 -22.37 -22.52 17.23
CA PHE A 699 -22.23 -21.82 15.94
C PHE A 699 -23.31 -22.28 14.95
N GLU A 700 -23.59 -23.58 14.84
CA GLU A 700 -24.68 -24.12 14.01
C GLU A 700 -26.05 -23.58 14.44
N LYS A 701 -26.27 -23.45 15.76
CA LYS A 701 -27.48 -22.86 16.34
C LYS A 701 -27.53 -21.33 16.26
N ARG A 702 -26.49 -20.67 15.71
CA ARG A 702 -26.34 -19.20 15.63
C ARG A 702 -26.37 -18.50 16.99
N GLU A 703 -25.98 -19.21 18.05
CA GLU A 703 -25.82 -18.67 19.40
C GLU A 703 -24.48 -17.94 19.57
N ILE A 704 -23.48 -18.30 18.76
CA ILE A 704 -22.18 -17.63 18.65
C ILE A 704 -21.81 -17.42 17.17
N PHE A 705 -20.83 -16.55 16.89
CA PHE A 705 -20.41 -16.22 15.53
C PHE A 705 -18.97 -16.69 15.23
N ILE A 706 -18.56 -16.54 13.97
CA ILE A 706 -17.24 -16.96 13.47
C ILE A 706 -16.10 -16.45 14.37
N PRO A 707 -16.09 -15.20 14.87
CA PRO A 707 -14.99 -14.73 15.72
C PRO A 707 -14.89 -15.47 17.06
N GLU A 708 -15.99 -15.75 17.75
CA GLU A 708 -15.98 -16.56 18.98
C GLU A 708 -15.45 -17.98 18.71
N MET A 709 -15.83 -18.60 17.59
CA MET A 709 -15.31 -19.90 17.16
C MET A 709 -13.79 -19.84 16.93
N MET A 710 -13.30 -18.77 16.29
CA MET A 710 -11.86 -18.56 16.07
C MET A 710 -11.09 -18.33 17.37
N MET A 711 -11.66 -17.61 18.34
CA MET A 711 -11.07 -17.41 19.66
C MET A 711 -10.97 -18.71 20.46
N ALA A 712 -12.00 -19.55 20.40
CA ALA A 712 -11.99 -20.89 20.99
C ALA A 712 -10.92 -21.79 20.33
N ALA A 713 -10.84 -21.78 19.00
CA ALA A 713 -9.80 -22.51 18.26
C ALA A 713 -8.37 -22.05 18.61
N LYS A 714 -8.17 -20.73 18.80
CA LYS A 714 -6.87 -20.18 19.24
C LYS A 714 -6.53 -20.55 20.68
N SER A 715 -7.54 -20.65 21.54
CA SER A 715 -7.36 -21.12 22.92
C SER A 715 -7.01 -22.61 22.94
N MET A 716 -7.65 -23.42 22.11
CA MET A 716 -7.28 -24.82 21.88
C MET A 716 -5.84 -24.95 21.35
N GLN A 717 -5.47 -24.20 20.31
CA GLN A 717 -4.10 -24.21 19.76
C GLN A 717 -3.06 -23.90 20.85
N ALA A 718 -3.37 -22.92 21.71
CA ALA A 718 -2.55 -22.55 22.85
C ALA A 718 -2.40 -23.67 23.90
N CYS A 719 -3.43 -24.48 24.14
CA CYS A 719 -3.36 -25.66 24.98
C CYS A 719 -2.50 -26.75 24.31
N MET A 720 -2.68 -26.99 23.01
CA MET A 720 -1.91 -27.98 22.23
C MET A 720 -0.41 -27.68 22.21
N GLU A 721 -0.01 -26.41 22.09
CA GLU A 721 1.39 -25.97 22.21
C GLU A 721 2.05 -26.43 23.53
N ILE A 722 1.28 -26.49 24.62
CA ILE A 722 1.75 -26.90 25.94
C ILE A 722 1.78 -28.42 26.08
N ILE A 723 0.87 -29.11 25.39
CA ILE A 723 0.71 -30.56 25.45
C ILE A 723 1.73 -31.30 24.57
N ASN A 724 2.01 -30.81 23.36
CA ASN A 724 2.89 -31.47 22.38
C ASN A 724 4.28 -31.91 22.88
N PRO A 725 4.93 -31.25 23.86
CA PRO A 725 6.20 -31.71 24.43
C PRO A 725 6.12 -32.91 25.39
N PHE A 726 4.91 -33.30 25.81
CA PHE A 726 4.62 -34.45 26.68
C PHE A 726 4.04 -35.60 25.85
#